data_AF-A0AAU5JD02-F1
#
_entry.id   AF-A0AAU5JD02-F1
#
_cell.length_a   1.000
_cell.length_b   1.000
_cell.length_c   1.000
_cell.angle_alpha   90.00
_cell.angle_beta   90.00
_cell.angle_gamma   90.00
#
_symmetry.space_group_name_H-M   'P 1'
#
loop_
_entity.id
_entity.type
_entity.pdbx_description
1 polymer ?
#
loop_
_entity_poly.entity_id
_entity_poly.type
_entity_poly.pdbx_seq_one_letter_code
_entity_poly.pdbx_strand_id
1 'polypeptide(L)'
;MFEHMPLRRRTATALVAALALLLALLSLQATPAHAAGKLTATFTSADNGPWWKGTYILHNDTDTAVTNWSLEFDLPSGVAISSSYNGTVTTQGRHITAVNAHYNGTVAAHSTTEPYSFWFVATGPITAPTGCRINGDKCDGSADAPPGAPAGLKKTDVTARTASLSWTAATAGDFPVASYDILAGGKVMGSATAATSATVTGLTPATAYAFTVRAKDTRGNTSAASAPLTVTTVDPATDTSPPTAPGALHSTATDSSSVTLAWTAATDNQRVAAYDIYKGGALATTVSGTTTTATIGGLSPSTSYTFTVKARDPADNSSSASNTLTVKTDDIVGAGNYAKVGYFVQWGIYGRQYFVKNLQDSGAAGKLDIVNYAFANIDPNNLTCLNGVTKGTTADPEDPEQGTGAGDADADYTRPFSAAQSVDGVADDGWGKLRGNFNQLKKLKKLHPNLKIVVSLGGWTYSKYFSDVAASDAARKKFVSSCIDMYIKGNLPEYGGAGGPGTAAGIFDGFDIDWEWPGTGTGHPGNHYSPADKGNLTLLLAEFRKQLDALGGGHRLLTAFTPADPQKIGDGWDLGKVFDSLDVANVQGYDFHGSGSDNSWEPNRTGHQANLYNDDQDPYDFHFSADTAIKAYTDAGVEPRKLTLGIPFYGRGWQNVTDGGAAGEWQSAGGAAPGQFAEEAGTRGYSNLIGAYPTMTVRHDEQSISTYGYTGNQWWSFDDTWSIGKKTAYVKDKGLLGVMVWEMSGDTPQGTLLGALDSGLK
;
A
#
# COMPACT_ATOMS: atom_id res chain seq x y z
N MET A 1 24.53 -15.61 80.28
CA MET A 1 26.00 -15.44 80.35
C MET A 1 26.46 -15.21 78.93
N PHE A 2 26.76 -13.95 78.55
CA PHE A 2 27.33 -13.44 77.28
C PHE A 2 26.77 -13.96 75.92
N GLU A 3 26.57 -13.16 74.86
CA GLU A 3 26.22 -11.73 74.74
C GLU A 3 25.68 -11.46 73.30
N HIS A 4 25.11 -10.27 73.10
CA HIS A 4 24.67 -9.58 71.86
C HIS A 4 25.23 -10.05 70.47
N MET A 5 24.42 -10.34 69.41
CA MET A 5 23.50 -9.50 68.58
C MET A 5 24.18 -8.85 67.33
N PRO A 6 23.46 -8.37 66.27
CA PRO A 6 22.07 -8.64 65.80
C PRO A 6 21.78 -8.56 64.26
N LEU A 7 20.46 -8.64 63.88
CA LEU A 7 19.79 -8.11 62.64
C LEU A 7 20.17 -8.82 61.28
N ARG A 8 19.34 -8.96 60.23
CA ARG A 8 17.91 -8.71 59.81
C ARG A 8 17.73 -9.49 58.46
N ARG A 9 16.60 -9.79 57.80
CA ARG A 9 15.10 -9.83 57.93
C ARG A 9 14.67 -10.85 56.80
N ARG A 10 13.68 -11.77 56.85
CA ARG A 10 12.23 -11.75 57.17
C ARG A 10 11.38 -10.80 56.27
N THR A 11 10.31 -11.22 55.56
CA THR A 11 9.76 -12.56 55.22
C THR A 11 8.69 -12.42 54.08
N ALA A 12 8.13 -13.53 53.58
CA ALA A 12 6.96 -13.59 52.66
C ALA A 12 5.66 -13.01 53.33
N THR A 13 4.48 -12.84 52.67
CA THR A 13 3.71 -13.76 51.78
C THR A 13 2.71 -12.98 50.90
N ALA A 14 2.16 -13.60 49.84
CA ALA A 14 1.22 -12.97 48.89
C ALA A 14 -0.26 -13.41 49.05
N LEU A 15 -1.19 -12.53 48.65
CA LEU A 15 -2.60 -12.84 48.33
C LEU A 15 -3.22 -11.70 47.50
N VAL A 16 -4.33 -11.94 46.80
CA VAL A 16 -4.80 -11.13 45.66
C VAL A 16 -6.00 -10.23 46.01
N ALA A 17 -5.91 -8.95 45.62
CA ALA A 17 -7.05 -8.05 45.37
C ALA A 17 -6.61 -6.92 44.41
N ALA A 18 -7.54 -6.35 43.63
CA ALA A 18 -7.23 -5.39 42.58
C ALA A 18 -7.60 -3.93 42.94
N LEU A 19 -6.75 -2.97 42.55
CA LEU A 19 -7.20 -1.77 41.83
C LEU A 19 -6.02 -1.10 41.09
N ALA A 20 -6.35 -0.20 40.16
CA ALA A 20 -5.40 0.41 39.23
C ALA A 20 -4.43 1.41 39.88
N LEU A 21 -3.21 1.47 39.32
CA LEU A 21 -2.47 2.73 39.21
C LEU A 21 -1.72 2.78 37.88
N LEU A 22 -1.91 3.85 37.10
CA LEU A 22 -1.10 4.10 35.92
C LEU A 22 0.24 4.69 36.36
N LEU A 23 1.35 4.07 35.96
CA LEU A 23 2.56 4.83 35.64
C LEU A 23 2.79 4.71 34.13
N ALA A 24 2.43 5.78 33.42
CA ALA A 24 2.91 5.95 32.06
C ALA A 24 4.43 6.16 32.11
N LEU A 25 5.19 5.23 31.54
CA LEU A 25 6.57 5.52 31.14
C LEU A 25 6.52 6.71 30.18
N LEU A 26 7.15 7.82 30.54
CA LEU A 26 7.17 9.01 29.68
C LEU A 26 8.01 8.70 28.44
N SER A 27 7.35 8.32 27.36
CA SER A 27 7.84 8.60 26.02
C SER A 27 7.91 10.12 25.87
N LEU A 28 9.07 10.70 26.20
CA LEU A 28 9.49 11.93 25.55
C LEU A 28 9.60 11.62 24.07
N GLN A 29 8.50 11.80 23.34
CA GLN A 29 8.57 12.08 21.93
C GLN A 29 9.40 13.35 21.80
N ALA A 30 10.65 13.17 21.40
CA ALA A 30 11.45 14.26 20.89
C ALA A 30 10.73 14.77 19.64
N THR A 31 9.89 15.79 19.83
CA THR A 31 9.58 16.73 18.75
C THR A 31 10.89 17.14 18.09
N PRO A 32 10.92 17.43 16.77
CA PRO A 32 12.02 18.15 16.15
C PRO A 32 12.01 19.60 16.67
N ALA A 33 12.39 19.75 17.93
CA ALA A 33 12.71 21.00 18.56
C ALA A 33 13.90 21.54 17.78
N HIS A 34 13.61 22.46 16.87
CA HIS A 34 14.60 23.38 16.35
C HIS A 34 15.00 24.30 17.52
N ALA A 35 15.82 23.75 18.42
CA ALA A 35 16.52 24.52 19.42
C ALA A 35 17.26 25.64 18.69
N ALA A 36 17.16 26.86 19.21
CA ALA A 36 17.35 28.08 18.44
C ALA A 36 18.78 28.21 17.87
N GLY A 37 18.99 27.67 16.65
CA GLY A 37 20.20 27.85 15.85
C GLY A 37 20.24 29.23 15.21
N LYS A 38 20.10 30.28 16.03
CA LYS A 38 20.07 31.68 15.57
C LYS A 38 21.45 32.10 15.08
N LEU A 39 21.69 31.85 13.81
CA LEU A 39 22.65 32.65 13.07
C LEU A 39 22.16 34.11 13.10
N THR A 40 23.06 35.04 13.40
CA THR A 40 22.83 36.47 13.20
C THR A 40 23.62 36.93 11.98
N ALA A 41 23.28 38.07 11.38
CA ALA A 41 23.99 38.58 10.21
C ALA A 41 24.18 40.10 10.26
N THR A 42 25.44 40.54 10.40
CA THR A 42 25.81 41.95 10.37
C THR A 42 25.99 42.43 8.94
N PHE A 43 25.25 43.46 8.54
CA PHE A 43 25.46 44.14 7.26
C PHE A 43 26.52 45.25 7.38
N THR A 44 27.46 45.31 6.45
CA THR A 44 28.39 46.43 6.27
C THR A 44 28.43 46.88 4.82
N SER A 45 28.82 48.14 4.59
CA SER A 45 28.99 48.67 3.24
C SER A 45 30.23 49.55 3.10
N ALA A 46 30.78 49.63 1.90
CA ALA A 46 31.93 50.48 1.57
C ALA A 46 31.71 51.19 0.23
N ASP A 47 31.75 52.52 0.26
CA ASP A 47 31.70 53.37 -0.93
C ASP A 47 32.99 53.23 -1.76
N ASN A 48 32.84 53.09 -3.09
CA ASN A 48 33.94 53.03 -4.05
C ASN A 48 33.74 54.03 -5.21
N GLY A 49 32.80 54.99 -5.08
CA GLY A 49 32.50 56.02 -6.08
C GLY A 49 31.31 55.65 -6.98
N PRO A 50 31.52 55.23 -8.24
CA PRO A 50 30.42 54.85 -9.14
C PRO A 50 29.72 53.53 -8.79
N TRP A 51 30.23 52.79 -7.80
CA TRP A 51 29.63 51.58 -7.23
C TRP A 51 30.01 51.47 -5.76
N TRP A 52 29.35 50.57 -5.03
CA TRP A 52 29.65 50.30 -3.62
C TRP A 52 29.58 48.80 -3.30
N LYS A 53 30.32 48.36 -2.28
CA LYS A 53 30.34 46.98 -1.78
C LYS A 53 29.32 46.82 -0.66
N GLY A 54 28.42 45.85 -0.73
CA GLY A 54 27.62 45.37 0.41
C GLY A 54 28.15 44.02 0.90
N THR A 55 28.29 43.82 2.21
CA THR A 55 28.79 42.57 2.82
C THR A 55 27.88 42.14 3.96
N TYR A 56 27.54 40.85 4.00
CA TYR A 56 26.84 40.22 5.13
C TYR A 56 27.78 39.23 5.82
N ILE A 57 28.17 39.59 7.05
CA ILE A 57 28.93 38.71 7.95
C ILE A 57 27.92 37.91 8.75
N LEU A 58 27.83 36.62 8.46
CA LEU A 58 27.03 35.69 9.24
C LEU A 58 27.82 35.24 10.48
N HIS A 59 27.18 35.29 11.63
CA HIS A 59 27.71 34.86 12.94
C HIS A 59 26.91 33.65 13.42
N ASN A 60 27.59 32.67 14.03
CA ASN A 60 26.98 31.55 14.72
C ASN A 60 27.30 31.65 16.20
N ASP A 61 26.41 32.28 16.95
CA ASP A 61 26.55 32.55 18.39
C ASP A 61 26.14 31.32 19.26
N THR A 62 26.18 30.11 18.69
CA THR A 62 25.69 28.87 19.31
C THR A 62 26.77 27.80 19.45
N ASP A 63 26.53 26.82 20.33
CA ASP A 63 27.46 25.72 20.65
C ASP A 63 27.59 24.64 19.56
N THR A 64 26.79 24.69 18.47
CA THR A 64 26.83 23.72 17.38
C THR A 64 27.11 24.37 16.03
N ALA A 65 27.85 23.69 15.15
CA ALA A 65 28.07 24.17 13.79
C ALA A 65 26.77 24.09 12.96
N VAL A 66 26.46 25.16 12.22
CA VAL A 66 25.34 25.18 11.26
C VAL A 66 25.86 24.85 9.87
N THR A 67 25.22 23.92 9.17
CA THR A 67 25.64 23.43 7.86
C THR A 67 24.66 23.85 6.76
N ASN A 68 25.20 24.64 5.81
CA ASN A 68 24.49 25.42 4.80
C ASN A 68 23.69 26.60 5.38
N TRP A 69 23.54 27.65 4.57
CA TRP A 69 22.74 28.81 4.91
C TRP A 69 22.11 29.45 3.68
N SER A 70 20.91 30.02 3.87
CA SER A 70 20.20 30.91 2.96
C SER A 70 20.02 32.25 3.65
N LEU A 71 20.27 33.34 2.93
CA LEU A 71 20.13 34.73 3.37
C LEU A 71 19.17 35.45 2.43
N GLU A 72 18.12 36.06 2.99
CA GLU A 72 17.04 36.73 2.26
C GLU A 72 16.98 38.21 2.67
N PHE A 73 16.91 39.14 1.71
CA PHE A 73 16.82 40.58 2.00
C PHE A 73 16.24 41.39 0.83
N ASP A 74 15.67 42.57 1.14
CA ASP A 74 15.12 43.50 0.16
C ASP A 74 16.06 44.68 -0.10
N LEU A 75 16.44 44.89 -1.36
CA LEU A 75 17.22 46.06 -1.78
C LEU A 75 16.40 47.36 -1.69
N PRO A 76 17.01 48.50 -1.33
CA PRO A 76 16.37 49.81 -1.41
C PRO A 76 15.91 50.17 -2.84
N SER A 77 14.97 51.10 -2.96
CA SER A 77 14.53 51.59 -4.28
C SER A 77 15.68 52.26 -5.04
N GLY A 78 15.85 51.92 -6.31
CA GLY A 78 16.94 52.43 -7.15
C GLY A 78 18.30 51.75 -6.92
N VAL A 79 18.38 50.70 -6.11
CA VAL A 79 19.61 49.89 -5.93
C VAL A 79 19.52 48.61 -6.76
N ALA A 80 20.62 48.25 -7.45
CA ALA A 80 20.75 46.99 -8.18
C ALA A 80 22.10 46.34 -7.93
N ILE A 81 22.10 45.02 -7.72
CA ILE A 81 23.32 44.19 -7.64
C ILE A 81 23.81 43.88 -9.05
N SER A 82 25.11 44.10 -9.31
CA SER A 82 25.75 43.77 -10.59
C SER A 82 26.57 42.47 -10.55
N SER A 83 27.02 42.05 -9.37
CA SER A 83 27.79 40.81 -9.16
C SER A 83 27.80 40.41 -7.69
N SER A 84 27.80 39.10 -7.40
CA SER A 84 27.91 38.54 -6.04
C SER A 84 29.10 37.59 -5.91
N TYR A 85 29.58 37.43 -4.67
CA TYR A 85 30.76 36.64 -4.32
C TYR A 85 30.50 35.89 -3.00
N ASN A 86 31.16 34.74 -2.83
CA ASN A 86 30.99 33.85 -1.68
C ASN A 86 29.55 33.35 -1.46
N GLY A 87 28.71 33.38 -2.49
CA GLY A 87 27.35 32.87 -2.47
C GLY A 87 26.64 33.07 -3.81
N THR A 88 25.65 32.22 -4.08
CA THR A 88 24.86 32.22 -5.33
C THR A 88 23.57 33.00 -5.09
N VAL A 89 23.30 33.99 -5.95
CA VAL A 89 22.14 34.89 -5.80
C VAL A 89 21.01 34.53 -6.78
N THR A 90 19.79 34.52 -6.25
CA THR A 90 18.53 34.64 -7.01
C THR A 90 17.89 36.00 -6.71
N THR A 91 17.30 36.65 -7.71
CA THR A 91 16.68 37.98 -7.58
C THR A 91 15.24 37.95 -8.08
N GLN A 92 14.30 38.46 -7.29
CA GLN A 92 12.89 38.63 -7.65
C GLN A 92 12.47 40.09 -7.39
N GLY A 93 12.58 40.94 -8.42
CA GLY A 93 12.36 42.38 -8.28
C GLY A 93 13.43 43.02 -7.42
N ARG A 94 13.06 43.47 -6.20
CA ARG A 94 14.00 43.97 -5.18
C ARG A 94 14.40 42.92 -4.13
N HIS A 95 13.72 41.77 -4.10
CA HIS A 95 14.00 40.71 -3.14
C HIS A 95 15.19 39.87 -3.63
N ILE A 96 16.11 39.55 -2.72
CA ILE A 96 17.35 38.84 -2.96
C ILE A 96 17.41 37.63 -2.05
N THR A 97 17.67 36.46 -2.64
CA THR A 97 17.99 35.23 -1.91
C THR A 97 19.41 34.81 -2.26
N ALA A 98 20.29 34.70 -1.27
CA ALA A 98 21.69 34.31 -1.43
C ALA A 98 21.97 33.03 -0.64
N VAL A 99 22.44 31.98 -1.31
CA VAL A 99 22.82 30.71 -0.66
C VAL A 99 24.33 30.51 -0.64
N ASN A 100 24.83 29.74 0.32
CA ASN A 100 26.25 29.50 0.50
C ASN A 100 26.98 28.93 -0.74
N ALA A 101 28.27 29.24 -0.86
CA ALA A 101 29.18 28.47 -1.71
C ALA A 101 29.57 27.15 -1.01
N HIS A 102 30.15 26.22 -1.77
CA HIS A 102 30.53 24.90 -1.23
C HIS A 102 31.61 24.96 -0.13
N TYR A 103 32.40 26.05 -0.08
CA TYR A 103 33.50 26.22 0.87
C TYR A 103 33.15 27.03 2.14
N ASN A 104 32.00 27.72 2.18
CA ASN A 104 31.58 28.54 3.33
C ASN A 104 30.17 28.18 3.86
N GLY A 105 29.65 27.01 3.49
CA GLY A 105 28.36 26.51 3.99
C GLY A 105 28.36 26.17 5.48
N THR A 106 29.48 25.69 6.02
CA THR A 106 29.58 25.36 7.46
C THR A 106 30.05 26.58 8.25
N VAL A 107 29.18 27.14 9.10
CA VAL A 107 29.56 28.15 10.09
C VAL A 107 29.78 27.42 11.42
N ALA A 108 31.04 27.31 11.86
CA ALA A 108 31.39 26.63 13.10
C ALA A 108 30.74 27.28 14.33
N ALA A 109 30.62 26.53 15.43
CA ALA A 109 30.15 27.04 16.72
C ALA A 109 31.01 28.23 17.18
N HIS A 110 30.38 29.26 17.75
CA HIS A 110 31.02 30.52 18.22
C HIS A 110 31.95 31.16 17.17
N SER A 111 31.54 31.16 15.90
CA SER A 111 32.36 31.58 14.76
C SER A 111 31.57 32.40 13.74
N THR A 112 32.22 32.85 12.67
CA THR A 112 31.61 33.63 11.59
C THR A 112 31.96 33.08 10.21
N THR A 113 31.40 33.69 9.16
CA THR A 113 31.76 33.38 7.76
C THR A 113 33.05 34.04 7.28
N GLU A 114 33.66 34.98 8.01
CA GLU A 114 34.89 35.64 7.58
C GLU A 114 36.09 34.66 7.54
N PRO A 115 37.03 34.79 6.59
CA PRO A 115 37.17 35.83 5.56
C PRO A 115 36.34 35.61 4.29
N TYR A 116 35.41 34.65 4.32
CA TYR A 116 34.59 34.21 3.18
C TYR A 116 33.12 34.61 3.32
N SER A 117 32.84 35.73 3.99
CA SER A 117 31.48 36.28 4.12
C SER A 117 30.88 36.65 2.77
N PHE A 118 29.54 36.56 2.67
CA PHE A 118 28.81 36.89 1.44
C PHE A 118 28.92 38.38 1.12
N TRP A 119 29.21 38.72 -0.13
CA TRP A 119 29.24 40.13 -0.54
C TRP A 119 28.86 40.34 -1.99
N PHE A 120 28.46 41.57 -2.30
CA PHE A 120 28.00 41.99 -3.62
C PHE A 120 28.51 43.38 -3.99
N VAL A 121 28.56 43.65 -5.30
CA VAL A 121 28.73 44.98 -5.87
C VAL A 121 27.34 45.51 -6.23
N ALA A 122 27.04 46.74 -5.80
CA ALA A 122 25.80 47.41 -6.11
C ALA A 122 26.04 48.81 -6.70
N THR A 123 25.04 49.29 -7.43
CA THR A 123 24.92 50.67 -7.93
C THR A 123 23.62 51.27 -7.42
N GLY A 124 23.54 52.61 -7.39
CA GLY A 124 22.46 53.34 -6.72
C GLY A 124 22.84 53.81 -5.31
N PRO A 125 21.90 54.37 -4.52
CA PRO A 125 22.19 54.97 -3.22
C PRO A 125 22.72 53.95 -2.20
N ILE A 126 23.70 54.36 -1.39
CA ILE A 126 24.24 53.54 -0.30
C ILE A 126 23.25 53.56 0.86
N THR A 127 22.49 52.49 1.02
CA THR A 127 21.48 52.32 2.08
C THR A 127 21.42 50.84 2.45
N ALA A 128 21.30 50.53 3.75
CA ALA A 128 21.22 49.15 4.22
C ALA A 128 19.96 48.45 3.66
N PRO A 129 20.06 47.20 3.17
CA PRO A 129 18.90 46.42 2.77
C PRO A 129 17.98 46.11 3.98
N THR A 130 16.69 45.96 3.70
CA THR A 130 15.65 45.71 4.71
C THR A 130 15.19 44.24 4.70
N GLY A 131 14.39 43.84 5.69
CA GLY A 131 13.75 42.51 5.67
C GLY A 131 14.70 41.32 5.85
N CYS A 132 15.93 41.55 6.34
CA CYS A 132 16.96 40.53 6.41
C CYS A 132 16.53 39.31 7.25
N ARG A 133 16.49 38.14 6.62
CA ARG A 133 16.33 36.83 7.26
C ARG A 133 17.47 35.88 6.87
N ILE A 134 17.79 34.95 7.76
CA ILE A 134 18.78 33.90 7.60
C ILE A 134 18.20 32.56 8.06
N ASN A 135 18.16 31.57 7.16
CA ASN A 135 17.46 30.30 7.36
C ASN A 135 16.00 30.48 7.84
N GLY A 136 15.38 31.61 7.47
CA GLY A 136 14.05 32.03 7.91
C GLY A 136 14.00 32.85 9.21
N ASP A 137 15.06 32.93 10.01
CA ASP A 137 15.11 33.72 11.26
C ASP A 137 15.60 35.15 10.99
N LYS A 138 15.29 36.12 11.86
CA LYS A 138 15.70 37.52 11.65
C LYS A 138 17.22 37.72 11.87
N CYS A 139 17.88 38.41 10.94
CA CYS A 139 19.33 38.63 10.98
C CYS A 139 19.82 39.39 12.23
N ASP A 140 18.98 40.19 12.88
CA ASP A 140 19.30 40.92 14.11
C ASP A 140 19.20 40.07 15.38
N GLY A 141 18.86 38.78 15.25
CA GLY A 141 18.66 37.87 16.37
C GLY A 141 17.39 38.12 17.18
N SER A 142 16.54 39.09 16.80
CA SER A 142 15.29 39.39 17.52
C SER A 142 14.33 38.20 17.47
N ALA A 143 13.36 38.14 18.38
CA ALA A 143 12.30 37.15 18.29
C ALA A 143 11.41 37.40 17.05
N ASP A 144 10.90 36.33 16.45
CA ASP A 144 9.73 36.42 15.59
C ASP A 144 8.50 36.79 16.44
N ALA A 145 7.64 37.63 15.89
CA ALA A 145 6.36 37.95 16.48
C ALA A 145 5.48 36.69 16.39
N PRO A 146 5.00 36.13 17.52
CA PRO A 146 4.04 35.04 17.49
C PRO A 146 2.68 35.54 16.97
N PRO A 147 1.76 34.64 16.58
CA PRO A 147 0.40 35.02 16.24
C PRO A 147 -0.31 35.80 17.35
N GLY A 148 -1.31 36.60 16.96
CA GLY A 148 -2.22 37.26 17.89
C GLY A 148 -3.08 36.25 18.67
N ALA A 149 -3.62 36.66 19.82
CA ALA A 149 -4.53 35.82 20.58
C ALA A 149 -5.87 35.59 19.80
N PRO A 150 -6.38 34.35 19.71
CA PRO A 150 -7.69 34.08 19.14
C PRO A 150 -8.81 34.84 19.87
N ALA A 151 -9.71 35.46 19.09
CA ALA A 151 -10.77 36.32 19.61
C ALA A 151 -12.17 35.70 19.41
N GLY A 152 -13.16 36.13 20.19
CA GLY A 152 -14.56 35.71 19.99
C GLY A 152 -14.82 34.21 20.21
N LEU A 153 -14.09 33.57 21.12
CA LEU A 153 -14.32 32.18 21.52
C LEU A 153 -15.75 32.00 22.05
N LYS A 154 -16.53 31.14 21.41
CA LYS A 154 -17.95 30.89 21.72
C LYS A 154 -18.28 29.40 21.63
N LYS A 155 -19.19 28.97 22.50
CA LYS A 155 -19.80 27.63 22.48
C LYS A 155 -20.78 27.55 21.31
N THR A 156 -20.62 26.56 20.43
CA THR A 156 -21.60 26.25 19.37
C THR A 156 -22.53 25.12 19.80
N ASP A 157 -22.03 24.12 20.52
CA ASP A 157 -22.82 23.00 21.04
C ASP A 157 -22.23 22.43 22.34
N VAL A 158 -23.02 21.68 23.11
CA VAL A 158 -22.57 20.95 24.29
C VAL A 158 -23.44 19.72 24.59
N THR A 159 -22.78 18.66 25.03
CA THR A 159 -23.39 17.43 25.55
C THR A 159 -22.81 17.08 26.94
N ALA A 160 -23.15 15.93 27.50
CA ALA A 160 -22.59 15.41 28.74
C ALA A 160 -21.08 15.10 28.62
N ARG A 161 -20.55 14.88 27.41
CA ARG A 161 -19.13 14.48 27.20
C ARG A 161 -18.38 15.29 26.16
N THR A 162 -19.03 16.26 25.53
CA THR A 162 -18.42 17.08 24.48
C THR A 162 -18.78 18.56 24.61
N ALA A 163 -17.87 19.43 24.16
CA ALA A 163 -18.11 20.85 24.00
C ALA A 163 -17.59 21.29 22.63
N SER A 164 -18.49 21.77 21.77
CA SER A 164 -18.14 22.31 20.45
C SER A 164 -17.93 23.81 20.57
N LEU A 165 -16.78 24.27 20.08
CA LEU A 165 -16.28 25.62 20.20
C LEU A 165 -15.96 26.20 18.82
N SER A 166 -16.11 27.50 18.67
CA SER A 166 -15.61 28.26 17.51
C SER A 166 -15.03 29.60 17.96
N TRP A 167 -14.14 30.15 17.15
CA TRP A 167 -13.46 31.43 17.40
C TRP A 167 -13.24 32.18 16.09
N THR A 168 -12.77 33.41 16.20
CA THR A 168 -12.27 34.22 15.08
C THR A 168 -10.81 33.84 14.83
N ALA A 169 -10.40 33.77 13.56
CA ALA A 169 -9.01 33.51 13.21
C ALA A 169 -8.05 34.48 13.93
N ALA A 170 -6.94 33.97 14.42
CA ALA A 170 -5.86 34.80 14.95
C ALA A 170 -5.18 35.58 13.81
N THR A 171 -4.75 36.81 14.09
CA THR A 171 -3.83 37.52 13.19
C THR A 171 -2.50 36.79 13.11
N ALA A 172 -1.96 36.60 11.91
CA ALA A 172 -0.61 36.08 11.75
C ALA A 172 0.42 36.98 12.45
N GLY A 173 1.52 36.37 12.88
CA GLY A 173 2.71 37.09 13.33
C GLY A 173 3.68 37.27 12.17
N ASP A 174 4.95 36.97 12.39
CA ASP A 174 5.94 36.85 11.30
C ASP A 174 5.69 35.61 10.42
N PHE A 175 4.92 34.61 10.90
CA PHE A 175 4.57 33.39 10.17
C PHE A 175 3.05 33.11 10.17
N PRO A 176 2.54 32.37 9.16
CA PRO A 176 1.13 31.98 9.08
C PRO A 176 0.69 31.08 10.24
N VAL A 177 -0.57 31.22 10.68
CA VAL A 177 -1.18 30.33 11.68
C VAL A 177 -1.42 28.95 11.05
N ALA A 178 -0.78 27.92 11.59
CA ALA A 178 -0.93 26.54 11.14
C ALA A 178 -2.04 25.80 11.89
N SER A 179 -2.16 26.04 13.19
CA SER A 179 -3.15 25.36 14.04
C SER A 179 -3.54 26.18 15.27
N TYR A 180 -4.49 25.66 16.03
CA TYR A 180 -4.92 26.17 17.32
C TYR A 180 -4.89 25.04 18.36
N ASP A 181 -4.43 25.31 19.57
CA ASP A 181 -4.65 24.43 20.73
C ASP A 181 -5.86 24.92 21.52
N ILE A 182 -6.74 24.00 21.90
CA ILE A 182 -7.86 24.22 22.80
C ILE A 182 -7.45 23.70 24.19
N LEU A 183 -7.46 24.57 25.20
CA LEU A 183 -6.96 24.27 26.54
C LEU A 183 -8.05 24.41 27.59
N ALA A 184 -8.05 23.53 28.59
CA ALA A 184 -8.80 23.69 29.84
C ALA A 184 -7.85 23.57 31.03
N GLY A 185 -7.87 24.54 31.95
CA GLY A 185 -6.93 24.57 33.09
C GLY A 185 -5.45 24.58 32.69
N GLY A 186 -5.12 25.12 31.51
CA GLY A 186 -3.76 25.12 30.95
C GLY A 186 -3.32 23.82 30.26
N LYS A 187 -4.07 22.71 30.40
CA LYS A 187 -3.83 21.47 29.66
C LYS A 187 -4.48 21.54 28.27
N VAL A 188 -3.76 21.13 27.22
CA VAL A 188 -4.35 20.94 25.88
C VAL A 188 -5.33 19.77 25.92
N MET A 189 -6.58 20.02 25.50
CA MET A 189 -7.68 19.06 25.46
C MET A 189 -8.05 18.64 24.03
N GLY A 190 -7.54 19.36 23.03
CA GLY A 190 -7.65 19.09 21.60
C GLY A 190 -6.96 20.19 20.80
N SER A 191 -6.77 19.98 19.50
CA SER A 191 -6.18 20.99 18.59
C SER A 191 -6.94 21.00 17.26
N ALA A 192 -6.88 22.10 16.53
CA ALA A 192 -7.49 22.27 15.20
C ALA A 192 -6.47 22.76 14.19
N THR A 193 -6.23 22.01 13.12
CA THR A 193 -5.33 22.40 12.02
C THR A 193 -6.11 23.20 10.99
N ALA A 194 -5.63 24.42 10.65
CA ALA A 194 -6.25 25.37 9.72
C ALA A 194 -7.73 25.78 9.94
N ALA A 195 -8.43 25.20 10.93
CA ALA A 195 -9.84 25.47 11.22
C ALA A 195 -10.03 26.31 12.49
N THR A 196 -11.05 27.18 12.51
CA THR A 196 -11.39 28.05 13.66
C THR A 196 -12.54 27.50 14.51
N SER A 197 -12.64 26.17 14.58
CA SER A 197 -13.63 25.45 15.38
C SER A 197 -13.13 24.04 15.73
N ALA A 198 -13.53 23.53 16.89
CA ALA A 198 -13.23 22.17 17.33
C ALA A 198 -14.30 21.66 18.31
N THR A 199 -14.47 20.34 18.36
CA THR A 199 -15.23 19.66 19.42
C THR A 199 -14.25 18.98 20.37
N VAL A 200 -14.24 19.43 21.63
CA VAL A 200 -13.52 18.75 22.71
C VAL A 200 -14.36 17.55 23.14
N THR A 201 -13.74 16.38 23.29
CA THR A 201 -14.40 15.11 23.64
C THR A 201 -13.85 14.53 24.96
N GLY A 202 -14.51 13.50 25.49
CA GLY A 202 -14.06 12.81 26.71
C GLY A 202 -14.21 13.63 28.00
N LEU A 203 -15.08 14.63 27.99
CA LEU A 203 -15.38 15.45 29.17
C LEU A 203 -16.20 14.66 30.20
N THR A 204 -16.07 15.06 31.47
CA THR A 204 -16.93 14.59 32.56
C THR A 204 -18.29 15.28 32.47
N PRO A 205 -19.42 14.57 32.67
CA PRO A 205 -20.74 15.19 32.74
C PRO A 205 -20.92 16.13 33.93
N ALA A 206 -21.95 16.99 33.89
CA ALA A 206 -22.28 17.97 34.94
C ALA A 206 -21.11 18.87 35.41
N THR A 207 -20.08 19.06 34.59
CA THR A 207 -18.77 19.64 34.99
C THR A 207 -18.49 20.93 34.22
N ALA A 208 -18.10 21.98 34.94
CA ALA A 208 -17.71 23.27 34.36
C ALA A 208 -16.25 23.28 33.90
N TYR A 209 -16.02 23.52 32.61
CA TYR A 209 -14.70 23.66 32.01
C TYR A 209 -14.47 25.10 31.56
N ALA A 210 -13.41 25.74 32.05
CA ALA A 210 -12.94 27.03 31.54
C ALA A 210 -12.03 26.80 30.33
N PHE A 211 -12.59 26.89 29.13
CA PHE A 211 -11.85 26.71 27.87
C PHE A 211 -11.17 28.02 27.43
N THR A 212 -9.98 27.87 26.86
CA THR A 212 -9.25 28.93 26.15
C THR A 212 -8.69 28.35 24.86
N VAL A 213 -8.38 29.20 23.88
CA VAL A 213 -7.74 28.79 22.62
C VAL A 213 -6.53 29.67 22.35
N ARG A 214 -5.40 29.08 21.93
CA ARG A 214 -4.22 29.80 21.43
C ARG A 214 -3.93 29.37 20.00
N ALA A 215 -3.43 30.28 19.18
CA ALA A 215 -2.91 29.98 17.85
C ALA A 215 -1.46 29.47 17.92
N LYS A 216 -1.05 28.72 16.91
CA LYS A 216 0.32 28.24 16.70
C LYS A 216 0.70 28.43 15.23
N ASP A 217 1.87 29.03 14.97
CA ASP A 217 2.36 29.27 13.62
C ASP A 217 3.09 28.05 13.00
N THR A 218 3.52 28.18 11.75
CA THR A 218 4.27 27.14 11.01
C THR A 218 5.68 26.86 11.56
N ARG A 219 6.25 27.73 12.40
CA ARG A 219 7.52 27.48 13.13
C ARG A 219 7.28 26.85 14.50
N GLY A 220 6.05 26.94 15.01
CA GLY A 220 5.59 26.40 16.28
C GLY A 220 5.46 27.43 17.40
N ASN A 221 5.65 28.73 17.14
CA ASN A 221 5.44 29.78 18.13
C ASN A 221 3.95 29.87 18.48
N THR A 222 3.63 30.02 19.77
CA THR A 222 2.24 30.09 20.24
C THR A 222 1.84 31.49 20.68
N SER A 223 0.61 31.89 20.34
CA SER A 223 0.01 33.13 20.84
C SER A 223 -0.22 33.10 22.35
N ALA A 224 -0.52 34.27 22.93
CA ALA A 224 -1.29 34.32 24.17
C ALA A 224 -2.65 33.63 23.97
N ALA A 225 -3.20 33.06 25.04
CA ALA A 225 -4.51 32.41 24.99
C ALA A 225 -5.65 33.44 24.89
N SER A 226 -6.78 33.03 24.31
CA SER A 226 -8.03 33.79 24.29
C SER A 226 -8.53 34.13 25.69
N ALA A 227 -9.47 35.07 25.78
CA ALA A 227 -10.33 35.16 26.97
C ALA A 227 -10.98 33.79 27.27
N PRO A 228 -11.12 33.42 28.56
CA PRO A 228 -11.69 32.13 28.94
C PRO A 228 -13.21 32.11 28.74
N LEU A 229 -13.70 30.97 28.25
CA LEU A 229 -15.11 30.66 28.09
C LEU A 229 -15.46 29.47 29.01
N THR A 230 -16.27 29.70 30.03
CA THR A 230 -16.81 28.62 30.87
C THR A 230 -17.94 27.90 30.12
N VAL A 231 -17.79 26.59 29.93
CA VAL A 231 -18.82 25.69 29.40
C VAL A 231 -19.04 24.57 30.41
N THR A 232 -20.25 24.47 30.94
CA THR A 232 -20.68 23.31 31.73
C THR A 232 -21.23 22.23 30.79
N THR A 233 -20.73 21.01 30.90
CA THR A 233 -21.31 19.83 30.23
C THR A 233 -22.72 19.55 30.74
N VAL A 234 -23.54 18.91 29.92
CA VAL A 234 -24.90 18.51 30.32
C VAL A 234 -24.82 17.52 31.50
N ASP A 235 -25.80 17.61 32.40
CA ASP A 235 -25.98 16.66 33.50
C ASP A 235 -26.97 15.56 33.07
N PRO A 236 -26.58 14.27 33.02
CA PRO A 236 -27.47 13.16 32.68
C PRO A 236 -28.62 12.94 33.68
N ALA A 237 -28.62 13.62 34.83
CA ALA A 237 -29.79 13.66 35.71
C ALA A 237 -30.85 14.70 35.28
N THR A 238 -30.52 15.62 34.36
CA THR A 238 -31.46 16.65 33.86
C THR A 238 -32.30 16.21 32.67
N ASP A 239 -31.90 15.14 31.98
CA ASP A 239 -32.76 14.43 31.03
C ASP A 239 -32.51 12.93 31.08
N THR A 240 -33.60 12.16 31.17
CA THR A 240 -33.59 10.69 31.26
C THR A 240 -34.46 10.04 30.19
N SER A 241 -34.97 10.85 29.25
CA SER A 241 -35.76 10.38 28.12
C SER A 241 -34.82 10.11 26.94
N PRO A 242 -34.68 8.87 26.45
CA PRO A 242 -33.88 8.61 25.26
C PRO A 242 -34.64 9.06 23.99
N PRO A 243 -33.92 9.42 22.92
CA PRO A 243 -34.54 9.67 21.62
C PRO A 243 -35.30 8.44 21.11
N THR A 244 -36.22 8.65 20.17
CA THR A 244 -36.82 7.56 19.41
C THR A 244 -35.77 6.80 18.60
N ALA A 245 -36.03 5.54 18.25
CA ALA A 245 -35.19 4.83 17.28
C ALA A 245 -35.15 5.59 15.93
N PRO A 246 -34.00 5.63 15.23
CA PRO A 246 -33.95 6.05 13.83
C PRO A 246 -34.79 5.12 12.95
N GLY A 247 -35.62 5.68 12.07
CA GLY A 247 -36.54 4.91 11.22
C GLY A 247 -35.93 4.53 9.88
N ALA A 248 -36.45 3.47 9.24
CA ALA A 248 -36.21 3.14 7.83
C ALA A 248 -34.74 3.19 7.39
N LEU A 249 -33.83 2.53 8.13
CA LEU A 249 -32.44 2.37 7.74
C LEU A 249 -32.35 1.54 6.45
N HIS A 250 -31.75 2.12 5.40
CA HIS A 250 -31.55 1.51 4.09
C HIS A 250 -30.18 1.88 3.49
N SER A 251 -29.74 1.12 2.49
CA SER A 251 -28.60 1.48 1.66
C SER A 251 -29.06 2.39 0.52
N THR A 252 -28.19 3.33 0.14
CA THR A 252 -28.39 4.25 -0.99
C THR A 252 -27.33 4.06 -2.09
N ALA A 253 -26.17 3.50 -1.73
CA ALA A 253 -25.14 3.05 -2.67
C ALA A 253 -24.27 1.97 -2.00
N THR A 254 -23.77 1.05 -2.81
CA THR A 254 -22.71 0.10 -2.47
C THR A 254 -21.53 0.30 -3.42
N ASP A 255 -20.33 -0.03 -2.95
CA ASP A 255 -19.18 -0.31 -3.80
C ASP A 255 -18.43 -1.51 -3.22
N SER A 256 -17.29 -1.88 -3.82
CA SER A 256 -16.52 -3.05 -3.40
C SER A 256 -15.90 -2.92 -2.00
N SER A 257 -15.92 -1.72 -1.42
CA SER A 257 -15.19 -1.33 -0.20
C SER A 257 -15.99 -0.47 0.78
N SER A 258 -17.20 -0.03 0.39
CA SER A 258 -18.06 0.83 1.22
C SER A 258 -19.56 0.58 1.04
N VAL A 259 -20.34 1.00 2.03
CA VAL A 259 -21.80 1.08 1.98
C VAL A 259 -22.23 2.47 2.44
N THR A 260 -23.06 3.15 1.64
CA THR A 260 -23.65 4.45 2.01
C THR A 260 -25.07 4.29 2.50
N LEU A 261 -25.25 4.50 3.81
CA LEU A 261 -26.49 4.32 4.56
C LEU A 261 -27.28 5.62 4.65
N ALA A 262 -28.61 5.51 4.68
CA ALA A 262 -29.52 6.60 5.01
C ALA A 262 -30.66 6.12 5.93
N TRP A 263 -31.19 7.01 6.75
CA TRP A 263 -32.28 6.74 7.69
C TRP A 263 -33.21 7.94 7.86
N THR A 264 -34.42 7.70 8.38
CA THR A 264 -35.32 8.75 8.86
C THR A 264 -34.84 9.25 10.22
N ALA A 265 -34.80 10.58 10.39
CA ALA A 265 -34.39 11.21 11.64
C ALA A 265 -35.22 10.72 12.83
N ALA A 266 -34.53 10.47 13.95
CA ALA A 266 -35.15 10.32 15.26
C ALA A 266 -35.64 11.67 15.82
N THR A 267 -36.60 11.60 16.74
CA THR A 267 -37.11 12.74 17.52
C THR A 267 -36.79 12.57 19.00
N ASP A 268 -36.70 13.69 19.72
CA ASP A 268 -36.25 13.77 21.09
C ASP A 268 -36.90 15.00 21.77
N ASN A 269 -37.02 15.02 23.10
CA ASN A 269 -37.59 16.15 23.85
C ASN A 269 -36.65 17.37 23.98
N GLN A 270 -35.36 17.22 23.69
CA GLN A 270 -34.38 18.31 23.57
C GLN A 270 -33.94 18.48 22.10
N ARG A 271 -33.22 17.48 21.58
CA ARG A 271 -32.74 17.29 20.20
C ARG A 271 -31.95 15.98 20.12
N VAL A 272 -31.91 15.36 18.95
CA VAL A 272 -30.82 14.40 18.66
C VAL A 272 -29.51 15.18 18.57
N ALA A 273 -28.49 14.78 19.34
CA ALA A 273 -27.15 15.36 19.30
C ALA A 273 -26.23 14.59 18.34
N ALA A 274 -26.39 13.26 18.25
CA ALA A 274 -25.58 12.39 17.40
C ALA A 274 -26.36 11.16 16.90
N TYR A 275 -25.90 10.58 15.79
CA TYR A 275 -26.23 9.21 15.41
C TYR A 275 -24.97 8.33 15.45
N ASP A 276 -25.05 7.22 16.17
CA ASP A 276 -24.03 6.17 16.21
C ASP A 276 -24.40 5.06 15.24
N ILE A 277 -23.52 4.77 14.27
CA ILE A 277 -23.70 3.73 13.26
C ILE A 277 -22.85 2.52 13.63
N TYR A 278 -23.47 1.36 13.76
CA TYR A 278 -22.81 0.11 14.14
C TYR A 278 -22.68 -0.83 12.94
N LYS A 279 -21.49 -1.43 12.76
CA LYS A 279 -21.22 -2.55 11.85
C LYS A 279 -21.23 -3.84 12.69
N GLY A 280 -22.26 -4.66 12.52
CA GLY A 280 -22.61 -5.70 13.50
C GLY A 280 -22.86 -5.09 14.88
N GLY A 281 -22.13 -5.55 15.90
CA GLY A 281 -22.16 -4.96 17.24
C GLY A 281 -21.12 -3.86 17.52
N ALA A 282 -20.21 -3.58 16.58
CA ALA A 282 -19.12 -2.63 16.78
C ALA A 282 -19.50 -1.24 16.26
N LEU A 283 -19.17 -0.18 17.00
CA LEU A 283 -19.33 1.20 16.52
C LEU A 283 -18.41 1.43 15.32
N ALA A 284 -18.99 1.77 14.16
CA ALA A 284 -18.24 2.03 12.92
C ALA A 284 -17.93 3.53 12.76
N THR A 285 -18.90 4.39 13.03
CA THR A 285 -18.70 5.85 13.07
C THR A 285 -19.84 6.55 13.83
N THR A 286 -19.65 7.83 14.15
CA THR A 286 -20.67 8.72 14.73
C THR A 286 -20.78 9.97 13.86
N VAL A 287 -22.01 10.37 13.51
CA VAL A 287 -22.32 11.62 12.79
C VAL A 287 -23.16 12.56 13.65
N SER A 288 -23.28 13.84 13.25
CA SER A 288 -24.11 14.80 13.99
C SER A 288 -25.59 14.41 13.97
N GLY A 289 -26.36 14.84 14.97
CA GLY A 289 -27.81 14.64 15.02
C GLY A 289 -28.59 15.36 13.90
N THR A 290 -27.92 16.22 13.12
CA THR A 290 -28.46 16.84 11.90
C THR A 290 -28.11 16.07 10.62
N THR A 291 -27.33 14.98 10.71
CA THR A 291 -26.88 14.18 9.57
C THR A 291 -27.59 12.83 9.56
N THR A 292 -28.39 12.54 8.53
CA THR A 292 -29.18 11.29 8.41
C THR A 292 -28.61 10.30 7.40
N THR A 293 -27.31 10.39 7.12
CA THR A 293 -26.58 9.61 6.12
C THR A 293 -25.16 9.32 6.58
N ALA A 294 -24.60 8.14 6.27
CA ALA A 294 -23.19 7.84 6.53
C ALA A 294 -22.64 6.81 5.53
N THR A 295 -21.46 7.10 4.96
CA THR A 295 -20.67 6.12 4.19
C THR A 295 -19.72 5.38 5.12
N ILE A 296 -19.83 4.06 5.16
CA ILE A 296 -18.95 3.18 5.95
C ILE A 296 -17.98 2.50 4.98
N GLY A 297 -16.76 3.01 4.89
CA GLY A 297 -15.65 2.38 4.14
C GLY A 297 -14.88 1.34 4.97
N GLY A 298 -13.81 0.79 4.38
CA GLY A 298 -13.01 -0.26 5.03
C GLY A 298 -13.79 -1.56 5.19
N LEU A 299 -14.46 -1.97 4.10
CA LEU A 299 -15.20 -3.21 3.95
C LEU A 299 -14.51 -4.09 2.90
N SER A 300 -14.63 -5.41 3.03
CA SER A 300 -14.16 -6.36 2.02
C SER A 300 -15.19 -6.50 0.88
N PRO A 301 -14.77 -6.73 -0.37
CA PRO A 301 -15.63 -7.07 -1.50
C PRO A 301 -16.44 -8.36 -1.30
N SER A 302 -17.61 -8.44 -1.94
CA SER A 302 -18.52 -9.61 -1.91
C SER A 302 -18.94 -10.06 -0.50
N THR A 303 -18.86 -9.20 0.52
CA THR A 303 -19.09 -9.56 1.93
C THR A 303 -20.37 -8.93 2.48
N SER A 304 -21.19 -9.75 3.13
CA SER A 304 -22.43 -9.32 3.79
C SER A 304 -22.15 -8.70 5.16
N TYR A 305 -22.47 -7.42 5.31
CA TYR A 305 -22.41 -6.68 6.57
C TYR A 305 -23.80 -6.37 7.10
N THR A 306 -23.94 -6.41 8.43
CA THR A 306 -25.15 -5.93 9.13
C THR A 306 -24.91 -4.55 9.71
N PHE A 307 -25.91 -3.68 9.62
CA PHE A 307 -25.87 -2.31 10.12
C PHE A 307 -27.08 -1.99 10.98
N THR A 308 -26.87 -1.21 12.04
CA THR A 308 -27.92 -0.54 12.82
C THR A 308 -27.47 0.88 13.15
N VAL A 309 -28.44 1.77 13.39
CA VAL A 309 -28.17 3.14 13.85
C VAL A 309 -28.91 3.38 15.16
N LYS A 310 -28.28 4.10 16.09
CA LYS A 310 -28.92 4.65 17.29
C LYS A 310 -28.78 6.16 17.30
N ALA A 311 -29.79 6.84 17.82
CA ALA A 311 -29.69 8.24 18.19
C ALA A 311 -29.14 8.38 19.62
N ARG A 312 -28.41 9.47 19.88
CA ARG A 312 -28.11 9.96 21.22
C ARG A 312 -28.51 11.42 21.38
N ASP A 313 -29.00 11.75 22.56
CA ASP A 313 -29.37 13.11 22.98
C ASP A 313 -28.14 13.87 23.53
N PRO A 314 -28.31 15.09 24.08
CA PRO A 314 -27.22 15.83 24.72
C PRO A 314 -26.83 15.29 26.11
N ALA A 315 -27.68 14.51 26.77
CA ALA A 315 -27.44 13.92 28.09
C ALA A 315 -26.69 12.56 28.03
N ASP A 316 -26.44 12.04 26.82
CA ASP A 316 -25.84 10.73 26.51
C ASP A 316 -26.82 9.54 26.64
N ASN A 317 -28.13 9.82 26.70
CA ASN A 317 -29.18 8.79 26.58
C ASN A 317 -29.21 8.25 25.14
N SER A 318 -29.28 6.93 24.99
CA SER A 318 -29.28 6.26 23.69
C SER A 318 -30.63 5.64 23.37
N SER A 319 -31.08 5.81 22.13
CA SER A 319 -32.30 5.18 21.62
C SER A 319 -32.17 3.65 21.55
N SER A 320 -33.31 2.97 21.40
CA SER A 320 -33.29 1.65 20.77
C SER A 320 -32.72 1.74 19.35
N ALA A 321 -32.20 0.61 18.83
CA ALA A 321 -31.67 0.56 17.48
C ALA A 321 -32.78 0.74 16.42
N SER A 322 -32.38 1.22 15.25
CA SER A 322 -33.16 1.12 14.01
C SER A 322 -33.51 -0.34 13.67
N ASN A 323 -34.25 -0.55 12.57
CA ASN A 323 -34.22 -1.86 11.92
C ASN A 323 -32.77 -2.27 11.60
N THR A 324 -32.46 -3.57 11.74
CA THR A 324 -31.23 -4.14 11.21
C THR A 324 -31.33 -4.14 9.68
N LEU A 325 -30.28 -3.65 9.03
CA LEU A 325 -30.11 -3.72 7.59
C LEU A 325 -28.96 -4.69 7.28
N THR A 326 -29.16 -5.63 6.35
CA THR A 326 -28.07 -6.46 5.81
C THR A 326 -27.77 -6.00 4.39
N VAL A 327 -26.50 -5.76 4.08
CA VAL A 327 -26.02 -5.30 2.77
C VAL A 327 -24.79 -6.10 2.39
N LYS A 328 -24.74 -6.65 1.17
CA LYS A 328 -23.52 -7.19 0.58
C LYS A 328 -22.79 -6.06 -0.15
N THR A 329 -21.49 -5.92 0.04
CA THR A 329 -20.64 -5.10 -0.85
C THR A 329 -20.60 -5.70 -2.25
N ASP A 330 -20.30 -4.86 -3.24
CA ASP A 330 -20.02 -5.32 -4.60
C ASP A 330 -18.72 -6.16 -4.62
N ASP A 331 -18.48 -6.90 -5.70
CA ASP A 331 -17.15 -7.48 -5.96
C ASP A 331 -16.16 -6.41 -6.47
N ILE A 332 -14.89 -6.79 -6.63
CA ILE A 332 -13.79 -5.88 -6.96
C ILE A 332 -13.93 -5.10 -8.30
N VAL A 333 -14.80 -5.53 -9.21
CA VAL A 333 -15.05 -4.86 -10.50
C VAL A 333 -16.47 -4.31 -10.63
N GLY A 334 -17.35 -4.61 -9.68
CA GLY A 334 -18.74 -4.13 -9.67
C GLY A 334 -19.69 -4.96 -10.54
N ALA A 335 -20.99 -4.82 -10.26
CA ALA A 335 -22.03 -5.63 -10.87
C ALA A 335 -22.01 -5.61 -12.41
N GLY A 336 -21.92 -6.81 -13.02
CA GLY A 336 -21.95 -7.02 -14.47
C GLY A 336 -20.58 -6.98 -15.17
N ASN A 337 -19.51 -6.62 -14.48
CA ASN A 337 -18.14 -6.67 -15.01
C ASN A 337 -17.45 -8.01 -14.68
N TYR A 338 -16.29 -8.28 -15.27
CA TYR A 338 -15.47 -9.45 -14.96
C TYR A 338 -14.00 -9.05 -14.81
N ALA A 339 -13.37 -9.54 -13.73
CA ALA A 339 -11.99 -9.22 -13.39
C ALA A 339 -11.01 -9.87 -14.36
N LYS A 340 -10.01 -9.09 -14.75
CA LYS A 340 -8.91 -9.49 -15.62
C LYS A 340 -7.59 -9.25 -14.87
N VAL A 341 -7.07 -10.34 -14.29
CA VAL A 341 -5.83 -10.37 -13.51
C VAL A 341 -4.69 -10.82 -14.42
N GLY A 342 -3.54 -10.14 -14.41
CA GLY A 342 -2.39 -10.54 -15.23
C GLY A 342 -1.08 -10.55 -14.45
N TYR A 343 -0.36 -11.65 -14.50
CA TYR A 343 0.98 -11.75 -13.89
C TYR A 343 2.04 -11.08 -14.76
N PHE A 344 2.70 -10.07 -14.21
CA PHE A 344 3.89 -9.45 -14.80
C PHE A 344 5.13 -9.93 -14.04
N VAL A 345 6.06 -10.59 -14.74
CA VAL A 345 7.27 -11.17 -14.14
C VAL A 345 8.45 -10.19 -14.14
N GLN A 346 9.05 -10.02 -12.96
CA GLN A 346 10.21 -9.18 -12.64
C GLN A 346 11.36 -9.36 -13.66
N TRP A 347 11.73 -10.62 -13.94
CA TRP A 347 12.80 -10.99 -14.87
C TRP A 347 12.45 -10.84 -16.35
N GLY A 348 11.19 -10.48 -16.69
CA GLY A 348 10.72 -10.28 -18.07
C GLY A 348 11.54 -9.26 -18.86
N ILE A 349 12.17 -8.31 -18.16
CA ILE A 349 12.96 -7.24 -18.76
C ILE A 349 14.31 -7.69 -19.35
N TYR A 350 14.74 -8.93 -19.07
CA TYR A 350 16.00 -9.50 -19.55
C TYR A 350 15.79 -10.30 -20.85
N GLY A 351 15.94 -11.63 -20.83
CA GLY A 351 15.91 -12.45 -22.05
C GLY A 351 14.61 -12.36 -22.86
N ARG A 352 13.47 -12.10 -22.20
CA ARG A 352 12.15 -11.89 -22.83
C ARG A 352 12.01 -10.50 -23.47
N GLN A 353 12.81 -9.50 -23.07
CA GLN A 353 12.70 -8.07 -23.44
C GLN A 353 11.28 -7.50 -23.27
N TYR A 354 10.54 -7.97 -22.26
CA TYR A 354 9.18 -7.55 -21.95
C TYR A 354 9.18 -6.62 -20.74
N PHE A 355 8.90 -5.33 -20.99
CA PHE A 355 8.88 -4.26 -20.00
C PHE A 355 7.44 -3.92 -19.61
N VAL A 356 7.23 -3.21 -18.51
CA VAL A 356 5.90 -2.69 -18.12
C VAL A 356 5.27 -1.84 -19.24
N LYS A 357 6.08 -1.21 -20.09
CA LYS A 357 5.64 -0.53 -21.33
C LYS A 357 4.90 -1.45 -22.30
N ASN A 358 5.23 -2.74 -22.40
CA ASN A 358 4.53 -3.66 -23.29
C ASN A 358 3.06 -3.88 -22.88
N LEU A 359 2.72 -3.69 -21.60
CA LEU A 359 1.32 -3.65 -21.15
C LEU A 359 0.59 -2.40 -21.69
N GLN A 360 1.28 -1.26 -21.78
CA GLN A 360 0.72 -0.03 -22.35
C GLN A 360 0.58 -0.13 -23.88
N ASP A 361 1.62 -0.59 -24.58
CA ASP A 361 1.68 -0.58 -26.05
C ASP A 361 0.75 -1.62 -26.71
N SER A 362 0.52 -2.77 -26.07
CA SER A 362 -0.47 -3.78 -26.48
C SER A 362 -1.92 -3.40 -26.11
N GLY A 363 -2.12 -2.28 -25.41
CA GLY A 363 -3.39 -1.89 -24.82
C GLY A 363 -3.85 -2.78 -23.65
N ALA A 364 -3.03 -3.72 -23.17
CA ALA A 364 -3.36 -4.60 -22.05
C ALA A 364 -3.68 -3.84 -20.76
N ALA A 365 -2.93 -2.79 -20.44
CA ALA A 365 -3.10 -2.00 -19.22
C ALA A 365 -4.46 -1.27 -19.12
N GLY A 366 -5.13 -1.03 -20.25
CA GLY A 366 -6.50 -0.51 -20.30
C GLY A 366 -7.59 -1.59 -20.34
N LYS A 367 -7.21 -2.87 -20.34
CA LYS A 367 -8.10 -4.05 -20.26
C LYS A 367 -8.04 -4.74 -18.90
N LEU A 368 -6.88 -4.75 -18.24
CA LEU A 368 -6.65 -5.38 -16.94
C LEU A 368 -7.29 -4.58 -15.80
N ASP A 369 -7.70 -5.29 -14.75
CA ASP A 369 -8.18 -4.71 -13.49
C ASP A 369 -7.12 -4.83 -12.39
N ILE A 370 -6.33 -5.91 -12.41
CA ILE A 370 -5.23 -6.19 -11.49
C ILE A 370 -3.98 -6.64 -12.26
N VAL A 371 -2.81 -6.09 -11.92
CA VAL A 371 -1.49 -6.68 -12.22
C VAL A 371 -0.95 -7.35 -10.97
N ASN A 372 -0.64 -8.64 -11.05
CA ASN A 372 0.13 -9.34 -10.02
C ASN A 372 1.61 -9.22 -10.40
N TYR A 373 2.40 -8.54 -9.56
CA TYR A 373 3.84 -8.42 -9.79
C TYR A 373 4.58 -9.62 -9.19
N ALA A 374 5.08 -10.50 -10.05
CA ALA A 374 5.76 -11.74 -9.70
C ALA A 374 7.29 -11.57 -9.75
N PHE A 375 8.07 -11.88 -8.71
CA PHE A 375 7.68 -12.28 -7.37
C PHE A 375 8.58 -11.60 -6.34
N ALA A 376 8.04 -11.36 -5.15
CA ALA A 376 8.84 -11.06 -3.97
C ALA A 376 9.03 -12.32 -3.11
N ASN A 377 10.19 -12.43 -2.47
CA ASN A 377 10.63 -13.61 -1.73
C ASN A 377 10.55 -13.38 -0.20
N ILE A 378 10.83 -14.42 0.57
CA ILE A 378 10.96 -14.39 2.03
C ILE A 378 12.45 -14.43 2.39
N ASP A 379 12.88 -13.62 3.36
CA ASP A 379 14.25 -13.65 3.88
C ASP A 379 14.47 -14.95 4.69
N PRO A 380 15.41 -15.83 4.27
CA PRO A 380 15.62 -17.13 4.88
C PRO A 380 16.19 -17.07 6.31
N ASN A 381 16.71 -15.93 6.74
CA ASN A 381 17.26 -15.71 8.08
C ASN A 381 16.31 -14.90 8.96
N ASN A 382 15.69 -13.87 8.38
CA ASN A 382 14.86 -12.93 9.13
C ASN A 382 13.37 -13.30 9.15
N LEU A 383 12.88 -14.15 8.24
CA LEU A 383 11.45 -14.47 8.12
C LEU A 383 10.59 -13.19 7.97
N THR A 384 11.02 -12.37 7.01
CA THR A 384 10.44 -11.07 6.60
C THR A 384 10.32 -11.04 5.08
N CYS A 385 9.55 -10.11 4.51
CA CYS A 385 9.63 -9.88 3.06
C CYS A 385 11.06 -9.50 2.66
N LEU A 386 11.54 -10.05 1.54
CA LEU A 386 12.88 -9.82 1.00
C LEU A 386 12.84 -8.89 -0.20
N ASN A 387 13.71 -7.89 -0.19
CA ASN A 387 14.12 -7.07 -1.34
C ASN A 387 15.45 -6.37 -1.00
N GLY A 388 16.03 -5.59 -1.92
CA GLY A 388 17.34 -4.97 -1.74
C GLY A 388 18.50 -5.96 -1.91
N VAL A 389 18.26 -7.03 -2.66
CA VAL A 389 19.24 -8.04 -3.07
C VAL A 389 19.16 -8.23 -4.59
N THR A 390 20.26 -8.62 -5.21
CA THR A 390 20.28 -9.14 -6.57
C THR A 390 21.00 -10.47 -6.55
N LYS A 391 20.24 -11.56 -6.52
CA LYS A 391 20.69 -12.95 -6.55
C LYS A 391 19.71 -13.75 -7.42
N GLY A 392 20.22 -14.28 -8.54
CA GLY A 392 19.46 -15.20 -9.39
C GLY A 392 19.34 -16.61 -8.81
N THR A 393 18.49 -17.42 -9.44
CA THR A 393 18.34 -18.85 -9.20
C THR A 393 19.53 -19.66 -9.76
N THR A 394 19.60 -20.94 -9.40
CA THR A 394 20.47 -21.93 -10.06
C THR A 394 19.80 -22.48 -11.33
N ALA A 395 20.62 -23.01 -12.25
CA ALA A 395 20.18 -23.53 -13.54
C ALA A 395 19.62 -24.98 -13.49
N ASP A 396 19.64 -25.60 -12.31
CA ASP A 396 18.99 -26.88 -12.03
C ASP A 396 17.57 -26.58 -11.50
N PRO A 397 16.49 -27.02 -12.18
CA PRO A 397 15.12 -26.72 -11.77
C PRO A 397 14.70 -27.45 -10.49
N GLU A 398 15.38 -28.53 -10.11
CA GLU A 398 15.02 -29.36 -8.94
C GLU A 398 15.98 -29.14 -7.75
N ASP A 399 16.87 -28.14 -7.82
CA ASP A 399 17.79 -27.76 -6.74
C ASP A 399 17.02 -27.28 -5.48
N PRO A 400 17.12 -27.98 -4.33
CA PRO A 400 16.42 -27.60 -3.11
C PRO A 400 16.76 -26.22 -2.53
N GLU A 401 17.80 -25.54 -3.05
CA GLU A 401 18.19 -24.18 -2.65
C GLU A 401 17.97 -23.13 -3.76
N GLN A 402 17.32 -23.48 -4.88
CA GLN A 402 17.21 -22.66 -6.09
C GLN A 402 16.75 -21.23 -5.80
N GLY A 403 15.69 -21.05 -5.01
CA GLY A 403 15.13 -19.75 -4.64
C GLY A 403 15.62 -19.16 -3.32
N THR A 404 16.48 -19.84 -2.55
CA THR A 404 16.82 -19.45 -1.17
C THR A 404 17.50 -18.07 -1.11
N GLY A 405 16.77 -17.06 -0.62
CA GLY A 405 17.27 -15.68 -0.55
C GLY A 405 17.55 -15.03 -1.93
N ALA A 406 16.93 -15.54 -2.99
CA ALA A 406 16.98 -14.96 -4.34
C ALA A 406 16.02 -13.76 -4.47
N GLY A 407 16.24 -12.93 -5.47
CA GLY A 407 15.44 -11.73 -5.77
C GLY A 407 16.24 -10.71 -6.58
N ASP A 408 15.56 -9.72 -7.18
CA ASP A 408 16.19 -8.78 -8.11
C ASP A 408 15.78 -7.31 -7.93
N ALA A 409 16.55 -6.60 -7.11
CA ALA A 409 16.47 -5.16 -6.94
C ALA A 409 16.90 -4.34 -8.18
N ASP A 410 17.66 -4.90 -9.14
CA ASP A 410 17.96 -4.21 -10.40
C ASP A 410 16.67 -4.06 -11.21
N ALA A 411 15.99 -5.16 -11.50
CA ALA A 411 14.69 -5.14 -12.16
C ALA A 411 13.64 -4.32 -11.41
N ASP A 412 13.53 -4.49 -10.09
CA ASP A 412 12.50 -3.82 -9.30
C ASP A 412 12.65 -2.29 -9.30
N TYR A 413 13.78 -1.74 -8.82
CA TYR A 413 13.87 -0.29 -8.59
C TYR A 413 15.24 0.37 -8.80
N THR A 414 16.31 -0.37 -9.14
CA THR A 414 17.64 0.23 -9.30
C THR A 414 18.14 0.36 -10.75
N ARG A 415 17.56 -0.37 -11.71
CA ARG A 415 17.88 -0.24 -13.15
C ARG A 415 17.21 0.99 -13.79
N PRO A 416 17.93 2.00 -14.30
CA PRO A 416 17.31 3.08 -15.07
C PRO A 416 16.79 2.56 -16.42
N PHE A 417 15.51 2.77 -16.71
CA PHE A 417 14.94 2.45 -18.02
C PHE A 417 15.14 3.62 -19.00
N SER A 418 15.46 3.29 -20.26
CA SER A 418 15.54 4.29 -21.33
C SER A 418 14.15 4.75 -21.77
N ALA A 419 14.07 5.89 -22.48
CA ALA A 419 12.83 6.41 -23.07
C ALA A 419 12.07 5.39 -23.94
N ALA A 420 12.79 4.44 -24.57
CA ALA A 420 12.19 3.38 -25.38
C ALA A 420 11.56 2.24 -24.53
N GLN A 421 11.95 2.11 -23.25
CA GLN A 421 11.47 1.08 -22.31
C GLN A 421 10.45 1.64 -21.30
N SER A 422 10.39 2.97 -21.13
CA SER A 422 9.52 3.63 -20.17
C SER A 422 8.09 3.84 -20.67
N VAL A 423 7.11 3.58 -19.79
CA VAL A 423 5.66 3.59 -20.10
C VAL A 423 5.19 4.93 -20.69
N ASP A 424 5.75 6.04 -20.22
CA ASP A 424 5.42 7.41 -20.63
C ASP A 424 6.34 7.97 -21.73
N GLY A 425 7.27 7.16 -22.27
CA GLY A 425 8.29 7.60 -23.23
C GLY A 425 9.38 8.49 -22.64
N VAL A 426 9.42 8.69 -21.31
CA VAL A 426 10.42 9.51 -20.63
C VAL A 426 11.37 8.59 -19.86
N ALA A 427 12.67 8.66 -20.16
CA ALA A 427 13.67 7.86 -19.46
C ALA A 427 13.65 8.10 -17.94
N ASP A 428 14.04 7.10 -17.16
CA ASP A 428 14.27 7.27 -15.73
C ASP A 428 15.50 8.15 -15.49
N ASP A 429 15.46 8.97 -14.43
CA ASP A 429 16.67 9.60 -13.90
C ASP A 429 17.59 8.53 -13.30
N GLY A 430 18.81 8.40 -13.83
CA GLY A 430 19.82 7.47 -13.35
C GLY A 430 20.24 7.67 -11.88
N TRP A 431 19.99 8.86 -11.32
CA TRP A 431 20.25 9.18 -9.91
C TRP A 431 18.99 9.13 -9.04
N GLY A 432 17.81 9.01 -9.65
CA GLY A 432 16.53 8.99 -8.95
C GLY A 432 16.40 7.79 -8.01
N LYS A 433 15.78 8.00 -6.85
CA LYS A 433 15.62 6.94 -5.83
C LYS A 433 14.66 5.81 -6.22
N LEU A 434 13.82 6.01 -7.22
CA LEU A 434 12.92 5.00 -7.79
C LEU A 434 13.15 4.92 -9.30
N ARG A 435 13.55 3.74 -9.79
CA ARG A 435 13.79 3.44 -11.22
C ARG A 435 13.09 2.11 -11.55
N GLY A 436 13.48 1.43 -12.62
CA GLY A 436 13.11 0.03 -12.86
C GLY A 436 11.61 -0.20 -13.12
N ASN A 437 11.20 -1.44 -12.90
CA ASN A 437 9.80 -1.86 -12.99
C ASN A 437 8.89 -1.03 -12.08
N PHE A 438 9.29 -0.77 -10.82
CA PHE A 438 8.48 -0.03 -9.86
C PHE A 438 8.21 1.41 -10.31
N ASN A 439 9.19 2.11 -10.90
CA ASN A 439 8.92 3.43 -11.48
C ASN A 439 7.97 3.35 -12.69
N GLN A 440 8.11 2.30 -13.53
CA GLN A 440 7.19 2.12 -14.65
C GLN A 440 5.77 1.75 -14.22
N LEU A 441 5.60 0.94 -13.16
CA LEU A 441 4.28 0.64 -12.57
C LEU A 441 3.64 1.92 -11.98
N LYS A 442 4.44 2.77 -11.33
CA LYS A 442 4.01 4.10 -10.85
C LYS A 442 3.54 5.02 -11.99
N LYS A 443 4.26 5.01 -13.12
CA LYS A 443 3.86 5.69 -14.36
C LYS A 443 2.60 5.08 -14.98
N LEU A 444 2.46 3.74 -14.97
CA LEU A 444 1.31 3.03 -15.51
C LEU A 444 0.02 3.37 -14.76
N LYS A 445 0.03 3.38 -13.42
CA LYS A 445 -1.12 3.81 -12.60
C LYS A 445 -1.50 5.29 -12.81
N LYS A 446 -0.57 6.13 -13.26
CA LYS A 446 -0.87 7.53 -13.64
C LYS A 446 -1.67 7.62 -14.95
N LEU A 447 -1.50 6.66 -15.86
CA LEU A 447 -2.28 6.54 -17.09
C LEU A 447 -3.59 5.78 -16.86
N HIS A 448 -3.56 4.75 -16.00
CA HIS A 448 -4.69 3.87 -15.69
C HIS A 448 -5.00 3.93 -14.18
N PRO A 449 -5.66 4.99 -13.66
CA PRO A 449 -5.86 5.20 -12.22
C PRO A 449 -6.77 4.18 -11.54
N ASN A 450 -7.52 3.39 -12.31
CA ASN A 450 -8.35 2.31 -11.79
C ASN A 450 -7.56 1.01 -11.57
N LEU A 451 -6.50 0.78 -12.37
CA LEU A 451 -5.69 -0.44 -12.36
C LEU A 451 -5.05 -0.66 -10.99
N LYS A 452 -5.27 -1.83 -10.42
CA LYS A 452 -4.63 -2.26 -9.17
C LYS A 452 -3.35 -3.01 -9.46
N ILE A 453 -2.37 -2.86 -8.57
CA ILE A 453 -1.11 -3.59 -8.65
C ILE A 453 -0.84 -4.21 -7.29
N VAL A 454 -0.73 -5.53 -7.22
CA VAL A 454 -0.42 -6.26 -5.99
C VAL A 454 0.95 -6.91 -6.12
N VAL A 455 1.68 -7.03 -4.99
CA VAL A 455 2.92 -7.81 -4.97
C VAL A 455 2.54 -9.27 -4.75
N SER A 456 2.91 -10.15 -5.68
CA SER A 456 2.79 -11.58 -5.47
C SER A 456 3.99 -12.09 -4.68
N LEU A 457 3.71 -12.73 -3.54
CA LEU A 457 4.69 -13.30 -2.64
C LEU A 457 4.78 -14.80 -2.93
N GLY A 458 5.97 -15.31 -3.28
CA GLY A 458 6.19 -16.73 -3.55
C GLY A 458 6.17 -17.12 -5.03
N GLY A 459 5.27 -18.01 -5.42
CA GLY A 459 5.39 -18.88 -6.60
C GLY A 459 6.36 -20.03 -6.34
N TRP A 460 6.42 -20.97 -7.29
CA TRP A 460 7.12 -22.26 -7.24
C TRP A 460 8.40 -22.27 -6.39
N THR A 461 9.40 -21.47 -6.77
CA THR A 461 10.75 -21.51 -6.19
C THR A 461 10.95 -20.60 -4.96
N TYR A 462 10.07 -19.61 -4.73
CA TYR A 462 10.17 -18.69 -3.58
C TYR A 462 9.21 -19.07 -2.43
N SER A 463 8.39 -20.11 -2.61
CA SER A 463 7.45 -20.60 -1.59
C SER A 463 8.11 -21.21 -0.35
N LYS A 464 9.42 -21.49 -0.38
CA LYS A 464 10.16 -22.31 0.59
C LYS A 464 9.91 -22.02 2.07
N TYR A 465 9.84 -20.75 2.45
CA TYR A 465 9.77 -20.32 3.86
C TYR A 465 8.36 -19.94 4.32
N PHE A 466 7.32 -20.24 3.55
CA PHE A 466 5.95 -19.92 3.96
C PHE A 466 5.52 -20.65 5.23
N SER A 467 5.87 -21.93 5.38
CA SER A 467 5.56 -22.69 6.59
C SER A 467 6.18 -22.02 7.83
N ASP A 468 7.42 -21.53 7.75
CA ASP A 468 8.11 -20.85 8.86
C ASP A 468 7.46 -19.51 9.25
N VAL A 469 7.13 -18.64 8.27
CA VAL A 469 6.45 -17.37 8.57
C VAL A 469 5.02 -17.61 9.08
N ALA A 470 4.37 -18.67 8.62
CA ALA A 470 3.01 -19.02 9.02
C ALA A 470 2.94 -19.72 10.39
N ALA A 471 3.97 -20.47 10.80
CA ALA A 471 3.95 -21.39 11.94
C ALA A 471 3.62 -20.79 13.31
N SER A 472 3.80 -19.49 13.53
CA SER A 472 3.49 -18.86 14.82
C SER A 472 2.92 -17.45 14.70
N ASP A 473 2.15 -17.04 15.70
CA ASP A 473 1.58 -15.69 15.80
C ASP A 473 2.65 -14.58 15.72
N ALA A 474 3.80 -14.80 16.36
CA ALA A 474 4.92 -13.86 16.31
C ALA A 474 5.60 -13.81 14.93
N ALA A 475 5.78 -14.96 14.27
CA ALA A 475 6.33 -15.04 12.91
C ALA A 475 5.41 -14.35 11.90
N ARG A 476 4.10 -14.67 11.93
CA ARG A 476 3.09 -14.04 11.05
C ARG A 476 3.09 -12.53 11.20
N LYS A 477 3.08 -12.02 12.44
CA LYS A 477 3.13 -10.58 12.72
C LYS A 477 4.41 -9.92 12.21
N LYS A 478 5.57 -10.56 12.38
CA LYS A 478 6.86 -10.07 11.88
C LYS A 478 6.88 -10.01 10.35
N PHE A 479 6.47 -11.09 9.69
CA PHE A 479 6.43 -11.19 8.23
C PHE A 479 5.46 -10.16 7.63
N VAL A 480 4.18 -10.20 8.01
CA VAL A 480 3.14 -9.28 7.50
C VAL A 480 3.52 -7.81 7.68
N SER A 481 4.01 -7.44 8.87
CA SER A 481 4.38 -6.05 9.13
C SER A 481 5.59 -5.59 8.30
N SER A 482 6.56 -6.46 8.04
CA SER A 482 7.69 -6.16 7.16
C SER A 482 7.28 -5.98 5.70
N CYS A 483 6.37 -6.82 5.19
CA CYS A 483 5.82 -6.71 3.84
C CYS A 483 5.03 -5.40 3.66
N ILE A 484 4.18 -5.06 4.65
CA ILE A 484 3.43 -3.80 4.66
C ILE A 484 4.35 -2.57 4.72
N ASP A 485 5.43 -2.62 5.51
CA ASP A 485 6.41 -1.53 5.57
C ASP A 485 7.13 -1.33 4.23
N MET A 486 7.62 -2.42 3.64
CA MET A 486 8.38 -2.43 2.39
C MET A 486 7.53 -1.99 1.18
N TYR A 487 6.35 -2.58 1.00
CA TYR A 487 5.57 -2.43 -0.24
C TYR A 487 4.39 -1.46 -0.14
N ILE A 488 3.66 -1.45 0.98
CA ILE A 488 2.48 -0.58 1.14
C ILE A 488 2.86 0.83 1.62
N LYS A 489 3.78 0.94 2.60
CA LYS A 489 4.39 2.24 2.96
C LYS A 489 5.51 2.64 1.99
N GLY A 490 6.04 1.70 1.23
CA GLY A 490 7.04 1.93 0.20
C GLY A 490 8.47 2.12 0.72
N ASN A 491 8.78 1.63 1.92
CA ASN A 491 10.10 1.71 2.55
C ASN A 491 11.03 0.64 1.97
N LEU A 492 11.50 0.88 0.74
CA LEU A 492 12.48 0.01 0.09
C LEU A 492 13.82 0.08 0.84
N PRO A 493 14.56 -1.03 1.00
CA PRO A 493 15.96 -1.01 1.40
C PRO A 493 16.79 -0.11 0.46
N GLU A 494 17.94 0.39 0.91
CA GLU A 494 18.87 1.08 -0.01
C GLU A 494 19.74 0.06 -0.75
N TYR A 495 19.62 0.04 -2.08
CA TYR A 495 20.41 -0.79 -3.00
C TYR A 495 20.71 0.00 -4.26
N GLY A 496 21.86 -0.20 -4.92
CA GLY A 496 22.20 0.48 -6.19
C GLY A 496 22.12 2.02 -6.14
N GLY A 497 22.28 2.63 -4.96
CA GLY A 497 22.06 4.07 -4.71
C GLY A 497 20.59 4.51 -4.66
N ALA A 498 19.64 3.64 -5.04
CA ALA A 498 18.20 3.85 -5.01
C ALA A 498 17.58 3.29 -3.71
N GLY A 499 16.24 3.34 -3.60
CA GLY A 499 15.50 2.95 -2.40
C GLY A 499 15.49 4.02 -1.29
N GLY A 500 14.99 3.63 -0.12
CA GLY A 500 14.78 4.50 1.05
C GLY A 500 13.30 4.70 1.43
N PRO A 501 13.00 5.38 2.55
CA PRO A 501 11.63 5.51 3.08
C PRO A 501 10.65 6.17 2.11
N GLY A 502 9.44 5.62 2.00
CA GLY A 502 8.34 6.16 1.16
C GLY A 502 8.55 6.08 -0.36
N THR A 503 9.70 5.58 -0.84
CA THR A 503 10.10 5.59 -2.25
C THR A 503 9.08 4.91 -3.18
N ALA A 504 8.60 3.73 -2.79
CA ALA A 504 7.58 2.96 -3.52
C ALA A 504 6.13 3.28 -3.12
N ALA A 505 5.88 4.30 -2.29
CA ALA A 505 4.54 4.59 -1.78
C ALA A 505 3.52 4.86 -2.92
N GLY A 506 2.34 4.26 -2.79
CA GLY A 506 1.23 4.38 -3.74
C GLY A 506 1.29 3.47 -4.97
N ILE A 507 2.37 2.71 -5.15
CA ILE A 507 2.47 1.73 -6.25
C ILE A 507 1.54 0.55 -5.99
N PHE A 508 1.67 -0.10 -4.82
CA PHE A 508 0.97 -1.34 -4.51
C PHE A 508 -0.33 -1.11 -3.72
N ASP A 509 -1.41 -1.75 -4.18
CA ASP A 509 -2.77 -1.67 -3.63
C ASP A 509 -3.10 -2.88 -2.72
N GLY A 510 -2.19 -3.84 -2.59
CA GLY A 510 -2.43 -5.09 -1.87
C GLY A 510 -1.32 -6.13 -2.05
N PHE A 511 -1.61 -7.36 -1.62
CA PHE A 511 -0.76 -8.54 -1.77
C PHE A 511 -1.50 -9.69 -2.44
N ASP A 512 -0.75 -10.50 -3.16
CA ASP A 512 -1.15 -11.81 -3.67
C ASP A 512 -0.28 -12.87 -2.98
N ILE A 513 -0.88 -13.94 -2.46
CA ILE A 513 -0.19 -15.01 -1.73
C ILE A 513 -0.12 -16.25 -2.63
N ASP A 514 1.07 -16.54 -3.12
CA ASP A 514 1.33 -17.64 -4.05
C ASP A 514 2.21 -18.69 -3.34
N TRP A 515 1.57 -19.54 -2.54
CA TRP A 515 2.26 -20.58 -1.76
C TRP A 515 2.05 -21.95 -2.42
N GLU A 516 3.12 -22.47 -3.03
CA GLU A 516 3.18 -23.77 -3.69
C GLU A 516 4.01 -24.80 -2.87
N TRP A 517 3.44 -25.65 -2.01
CA TRP A 517 2.02 -25.73 -1.61
C TRP A 517 1.91 -25.94 -0.10
N PRO A 518 0.93 -25.32 0.60
CA PRO A 518 0.72 -25.51 2.03
C PRO A 518 0.34 -26.96 2.36
N GLY A 519 0.95 -27.52 3.41
CA GLY A 519 0.56 -28.81 3.97
C GLY A 519 1.19 -30.05 3.33
N THR A 520 1.82 -29.92 2.16
CA THR A 520 2.22 -31.06 1.32
C THR A 520 3.59 -30.84 0.66
N GLY A 521 4.39 -31.90 0.59
CA GLY A 521 5.71 -31.90 -0.05
C GLY A 521 5.65 -32.04 -1.58
N THR A 522 4.62 -31.48 -2.22
CA THR A 522 4.36 -31.57 -3.68
C THR A 522 4.49 -30.21 -4.40
N GLY A 523 5.10 -29.22 -3.74
CA GLY A 523 5.67 -28.04 -4.39
C GLY A 523 7.12 -28.29 -4.83
N HIS A 524 7.83 -27.22 -5.16
CA HIS A 524 9.26 -27.24 -5.51
C HIS A 524 10.13 -27.95 -4.45
N PRO A 525 11.15 -28.74 -4.83
CA PRO A 525 12.03 -29.42 -3.87
C PRO A 525 12.62 -28.49 -2.83
N GLY A 526 12.73 -28.98 -1.59
CA GLY A 526 13.25 -28.19 -0.47
C GLY A 526 12.27 -27.19 0.14
N ASN A 527 11.06 -26.98 -0.44
CA ASN A 527 10.03 -26.17 0.19
C ASN A 527 9.64 -26.76 1.57
N HIS A 528 9.60 -25.91 2.61
CA HIS A 528 9.18 -26.34 3.95
C HIS A 528 7.66 -26.44 4.00
N TYR A 529 7.16 -27.55 4.57
CA TYR A 529 5.73 -27.80 4.75
C TYR A 529 5.45 -28.49 6.10
N SER A 530 4.21 -28.35 6.58
CA SER A 530 3.73 -28.94 7.82
C SER A 530 2.24 -29.30 7.73
N PRO A 531 1.78 -30.44 8.28
CA PRO A 531 0.34 -30.73 8.38
C PRO A 531 -0.49 -29.68 9.16
N ALA A 532 0.16 -28.73 9.84
CA ALA A 532 -0.49 -27.58 10.46
C ALA A 532 -0.76 -26.41 9.49
N ASP A 533 -0.21 -26.42 8.27
CA ASP A 533 -0.20 -25.28 7.35
C ASP A 533 -1.61 -24.80 6.97
N LYS A 534 -2.59 -25.70 6.83
CA LYS A 534 -4.00 -25.33 6.61
C LYS A 534 -4.56 -24.38 7.67
N GLY A 535 -4.17 -24.58 8.92
CA GLY A 535 -4.46 -23.64 10.01
C GLY A 535 -3.57 -22.40 9.98
N ASN A 536 -2.28 -22.57 9.70
CA ASN A 536 -1.30 -21.49 9.72
C ASN A 536 -1.52 -20.45 8.59
N LEU A 537 -1.83 -20.90 7.37
CA LEU A 537 -2.21 -20.07 6.22
C LEU A 537 -3.48 -19.28 6.51
N THR A 538 -4.52 -19.93 7.05
CA THR A 538 -5.76 -19.26 7.46
C THR A 538 -5.47 -18.13 8.46
N LEU A 539 -4.57 -18.36 9.42
CA LEU A 539 -4.13 -17.34 10.38
C LEU A 539 -3.16 -16.29 9.79
N LEU A 540 -2.44 -16.61 8.71
CA LEU A 540 -1.56 -15.69 7.98
C LEU A 540 -2.38 -14.70 7.14
N LEU A 541 -3.36 -15.19 6.40
CA LEU A 541 -4.31 -14.37 5.64
C LEU A 541 -5.10 -13.45 6.57
N ALA A 542 -5.55 -13.95 7.72
CA ALA A 542 -6.23 -13.15 8.74
C ALA A 542 -5.32 -12.05 9.33
N GLU A 543 -4.03 -12.31 9.55
CA GLU A 543 -3.09 -11.29 10.03
C GLU A 543 -2.75 -10.25 8.95
N PHE A 544 -2.63 -10.66 7.66
CA PHE A 544 -2.55 -9.74 6.52
C PHE A 544 -3.75 -8.80 6.45
N ARG A 545 -4.97 -9.35 6.37
CA ARG A 545 -6.24 -8.58 6.34
C ARG A 545 -6.31 -7.59 7.49
N LYS A 546 -6.11 -8.07 8.72
CA LYS A 546 -6.09 -7.26 9.95
C LYS A 546 -5.08 -6.10 9.93
N GLN A 547 -3.86 -6.32 9.44
CA GLN A 547 -2.87 -5.23 9.37
C GLN A 547 -3.13 -4.27 8.20
N LEU A 548 -3.65 -4.76 7.06
CA LEU A 548 -4.08 -3.93 5.93
C LEU A 548 -5.25 -3.00 6.30
N ASP A 549 -6.19 -3.50 7.11
CA ASP A 549 -7.33 -2.73 7.63
C ASP A 549 -6.88 -1.72 8.70
N ALA A 550 -5.94 -2.09 9.58
CA ALA A 550 -5.43 -1.22 10.64
C ALA A 550 -4.65 0.02 10.13
N LEU A 551 -4.22 0.03 8.87
CA LEU A 551 -3.67 1.21 8.20
C LEU A 551 -4.74 2.27 7.86
N GLY A 552 -6.01 1.88 7.81
CA GLY A 552 -7.12 2.71 7.36
C GLY A 552 -7.03 3.14 5.88
N GLY A 553 -7.95 4.03 5.51
CA GLY A 553 -8.15 4.48 4.13
C GLY A 553 -9.14 3.59 3.36
N GLY A 554 -8.93 3.46 2.05
CA GLY A 554 -9.68 2.50 1.23
C GLY A 554 -9.23 1.05 1.46
N HIS A 555 -10.05 0.10 1.03
CA HIS A 555 -9.71 -1.33 1.08
C HIS A 555 -8.46 -1.62 0.26
N ARG A 556 -7.58 -2.47 0.80
CA ARG A 556 -6.40 -3.02 0.11
C ARG A 556 -6.64 -4.49 -0.18
N LEU A 557 -6.24 -4.91 -1.38
CA LEU A 557 -6.48 -6.26 -1.86
C LEU A 557 -5.64 -7.29 -1.09
N LEU A 558 -6.25 -8.44 -0.84
CA LEU A 558 -5.56 -9.68 -0.47
C LEU A 558 -6.06 -10.81 -1.36
N THR A 559 -5.23 -11.24 -2.30
CA THR A 559 -5.53 -12.34 -3.24
C THR A 559 -4.60 -13.52 -3.01
N ALA A 560 -4.82 -14.63 -3.70
CA ALA A 560 -3.91 -15.77 -3.70
C ALA A 560 -3.95 -16.53 -5.02
N PHE A 561 -2.84 -17.16 -5.42
CA PHE A 561 -2.86 -18.29 -6.35
C PHE A 561 -3.28 -19.55 -5.59
N THR A 562 -4.18 -20.36 -6.16
CA THR A 562 -4.77 -21.49 -5.44
C THR A 562 -4.86 -22.75 -6.33
N PRO A 563 -4.54 -23.94 -5.79
CA PRO A 563 -4.26 -25.13 -6.61
C PRO A 563 -5.50 -25.69 -7.31
N ALA A 564 -5.29 -26.33 -8.46
CA ALA A 564 -6.33 -27.09 -9.16
C ALA A 564 -6.64 -28.43 -8.48
N ASP A 565 -5.64 -29.00 -7.81
CA ASP A 565 -5.64 -30.34 -7.25
C ASP A 565 -6.48 -30.44 -5.96
N PRO A 566 -7.57 -31.22 -5.92
CA PRO A 566 -8.40 -31.39 -4.73
C PRO A 566 -7.65 -31.92 -3.51
N GLN A 567 -6.56 -32.66 -3.68
CA GLN A 567 -5.71 -33.08 -2.55
C GLN A 567 -4.93 -31.89 -1.99
N LYS A 568 -4.31 -31.05 -2.82
CA LYS A 568 -3.61 -29.83 -2.35
C LYS A 568 -4.57 -28.84 -1.68
N ILE A 569 -5.81 -28.72 -2.17
CA ILE A 569 -6.91 -28.00 -1.48
C ILE A 569 -7.21 -28.66 -0.11
N GLY A 570 -7.33 -29.99 -0.08
CA GLY A 570 -7.57 -30.80 1.11
C GLY A 570 -6.49 -30.65 2.19
N ASP A 571 -5.22 -30.71 1.81
CA ASP A 571 -4.05 -30.64 2.70
C ASP A 571 -3.78 -29.21 3.17
N GLY A 572 -4.03 -28.20 2.32
CA GLY A 572 -3.52 -26.84 2.52
C GLY A 572 -4.53 -25.70 2.73
N TRP A 573 -5.78 -25.84 2.29
CA TRP A 573 -6.71 -24.69 2.19
C TRP A 573 -8.02 -24.89 2.96
N ASP A 574 -8.27 -24.09 4.01
CA ASP A 574 -9.52 -24.09 4.77
C ASP A 574 -10.57 -23.20 4.08
N LEU A 575 -11.17 -23.72 3.00
CA LEU A 575 -12.09 -22.96 2.14
C LEU A 575 -13.26 -22.32 2.90
N GLY A 576 -13.67 -22.90 4.03
CA GLY A 576 -14.69 -22.34 4.92
C GLY A 576 -14.23 -21.17 5.80
N LYS A 577 -12.98 -20.69 5.68
CA LYS A 577 -12.41 -19.58 6.47
C LYS A 577 -11.48 -18.65 5.70
N VAL A 578 -10.70 -19.14 4.72
CA VAL A 578 -9.71 -18.29 4.01
C VAL A 578 -10.39 -17.10 3.29
N PHE A 579 -11.64 -17.26 2.83
CA PHE A 579 -12.43 -16.21 2.19
C PHE A 579 -13.08 -15.20 3.15
N ASP A 580 -12.90 -15.34 4.48
CA ASP A 580 -13.11 -14.23 5.43
C ASP A 580 -12.04 -13.14 5.27
N SER A 581 -10.88 -13.49 4.69
CA SER A 581 -9.72 -12.60 4.52
C SER A 581 -9.36 -12.35 3.05
N LEU A 582 -9.50 -13.35 2.18
CA LEU A 582 -9.25 -13.24 0.74
C LEU A 582 -10.38 -12.51 0.01
N ASP A 583 -9.98 -11.62 -0.91
CA ASP A 583 -10.87 -10.94 -1.85
C ASP A 583 -11.04 -11.76 -3.14
N VAL A 584 -9.96 -12.40 -3.61
CA VAL A 584 -9.91 -13.23 -4.83
C VAL A 584 -9.05 -14.47 -4.63
N ALA A 585 -9.50 -15.62 -5.12
CA ALA A 585 -8.66 -16.77 -5.42
C ALA A 585 -8.46 -16.87 -6.93
N ASN A 586 -7.20 -16.83 -7.36
CA ASN A 586 -6.74 -17.06 -8.72
C ASN A 586 -6.57 -18.57 -8.87
N VAL A 587 -7.62 -19.27 -9.30
CA VAL A 587 -7.65 -20.74 -9.36
C VAL A 587 -6.83 -21.20 -10.55
N GLN A 588 -5.85 -22.08 -10.31
CA GLN A 588 -5.06 -22.73 -11.35
C GLN A 588 -5.96 -23.41 -12.39
N GLY A 589 -5.84 -23.00 -13.65
CA GLY A 589 -6.60 -23.51 -14.80
C GLY A 589 -5.70 -24.05 -15.91
N TYR A 590 -4.48 -24.44 -15.52
CA TYR A 590 -3.36 -24.85 -16.35
C TYR A 590 -2.40 -25.73 -15.54
N ASP A 591 -1.35 -26.25 -16.18
CA ASP A 591 -0.36 -27.18 -15.60
C ASP A 591 -0.96 -28.51 -15.11
N PHE A 592 -1.99 -28.99 -15.80
CA PHE A 592 -2.60 -30.30 -15.55
C PHE A 592 -1.72 -31.47 -16.02
N HIS A 593 -1.02 -31.28 -17.14
CA HIS A 593 -0.03 -32.18 -17.72
C HIS A 593 1.12 -31.35 -18.29
N GLY A 594 2.33 -31.89 -18.31
CA GLY A 594 3.50 -31.13 -18.73
C GLY A 594 4.79 -31.92 -18.67
N SER A 595 5.90 -31.30 -19.07
CA SER A 595 7.22 -31.83 -18.75
C SER A 595 8.16 -30.74 -18.24
N GLY A 596 8.98 -31.09 -17.26
CA GLY A 596 10.03 -30.23 -16.69
C GLY A 596 11.24 -30.16 -17.63
N SER A 597 12.05 -29.11 -17.51
CA SER A 597 13.19 -28.88 -18.40
C SER A 597 14.32 -29.90 -18.25
N ASP A 598 14.38 -30.57 -17.11
CA ASP A 598 15.26 -31.70 -16.79
C ASP A 598 14.63 -33.07 -17.14
N ASN A 599 13.31 -33.10 -17.41
CA ASN A 599 12.43 -34.27 -17.56
C ASN A 599 11.90 -34.90 -16.25
N SER A 600 11.84 -34.18 -15.11
CA SER A 600 11.26 -34.66 -13.85
C SER A 600 9.79 -35.07 -13.97
N TRP A 601 9.00 -34.25 -14.66
CA TRP A 601 7.57 -34.40 -14.85
C TRP A 601 7.23 -34.99 -16.23
N GLU A 602 6.33 -35.99 -16.26
CA GLU A 602 5.71 -36.71 -17.40
C GLU A 602 6.42 -36.64 -18.77
N PRO A 603 7.70 -37.02 -18.91
CA PRO A 603 8.45 -36.81 -20.15
C PRO A 603 8.10 -37.78 -21.28
N ASN A 604 7.42 -38.89 -20.95
CA ASN A 604 7.22 -40.03 -21.82
C ASN A 604 5.86 -40.05 -22.54
N ARG A 605 4.96 -39.09 -22.25
CA ARG A 605 3.62 -39.00 -22.84
C ARG A 605 3.16 -37.55 -22.89
N THR A 606 2.47 -37.17 -23.95
CA THR A 606 1.76 -35.87 -24.07
C THR A 606 0.45 -35.87 -23.28
N GLY A 607 0.09 -34.74 -22.68
CA GLY A 607 -1.25 -34.51 -22.14
C GLY A 607 -1.70 -33.05 -22.25
N HIS A 608 -3.01 -32.80 -22.18
CA HIS A 608 -3.55 -31.44 -22.24
C HIS A 608 -3.22 -30.67 -20.96
N GLN A 609 -2.50 -29.55 -21.08
CA GLN A 609 -2.07 -28.80 -19.89
C GLN A 609 -3.18 -27.94 -19.28
N ALA A 610 -4.24 -27.63 -20.04
CA ALA A 610 -5.22 -26.59 -19.69
C ALA A 610 -6.61 -26.83 -20.32
N ASN A 611 -7.03 -28.07 -20.46
CA ASN A 611 -8.39 -28.44 -20.90
C ASN A 611 -9.47 -27.91 -19.93
N LEU A 612 -10.62 -27.49 -20.47
CA LEU A 612 -11.74 -27.01 -19.64
C LEU A 612 -12.49 -28.16 -18.97
N TYR A 613 -12.66 -29.28 -19.67
CA TYR A 613 -13.28 -30.50 -19.19
C TYR A 613 -12.33 -31.68 -19.33
N ASN A 614 -12.58 -32.79 -18.62
CA ASN A 614 -11.82 -34.03 -18.79
C ASN A 614 -12.06 -34.61 -20.20
N ASP A 615 -11.07 -35.30 -20.75
CA ASP A 615 -11.17 -36.05 -22.00
C ASP A 615 -11.47 -37.54 -21.68
N ASP A 616 -12.35 -38.20 -22.43
CA ASP A 616 -12.57 -39.65 -22.31
C ASP A 616 -11.41 -40.48 -22.89
N GLN A 617 -10.50 -39.84 -23.65
CA GLN A 617 -9.29 -40.43 -24.21
C GLN A 617 -8.05 -40.28 -23.32
N ASP A 618 -8.15 -39.51 -22.23
CA ASP A 618 -7.07 -39.31 -21.27
C ASP A 618 -6.62 -40.67 -20.66
N PRO A 619 -5.37 -41.10 -20.91
CA PRO A 619 -4.86 -42.40 -20.50
C PRO A 619 -4.09 -42.39 -19.17
N TYR A 620 -4.13 -41.29 -18.42
CA TYR A 620 -3.51 -41.19 -17.09
C TYR A 620 -4.42 -41.77 -15.99
N ASP A 621 -3.83 -42.19 -14.87
CA ASP A 621 -4.59 -42.70 -13.70
C ASP A 621 -5.26 -41.58 -12.88
N PHE A 622 -5.08 -40.31 -13.28
CA PHE A 622 -5.66 -39.11 -12.68
C PHE A 622 -6.06 -38.15 -13.80
N HIS A 623 -7.13 -37.36 -13.57
CA HIS A 623 -7.70 -36.49 -14.59
C HIS A 623 -7.99 -35.09 -14.02
N PHE A 624 -7.28 -34.07 -14.52
CA PHE A 624 -7.50 -32.68 -14.14
C PHE A 624 -8.17 -31.89 -15.27
N SER A 625 -8.96 -30.89 -14.91
CA SER A 625 -9.51 -29.89 -15.83
C SER A 625 -9.90 -28.62 -15.07
N ALA A 626 -10.07 -27.51 -15.78
CA ALA A 626 -10.47 -26.25 -15.15
C ALA A 626 -11.86 -26.34 -14.48
N ASP A 627 -12.77 -27.15 -15.02
CA ASP A 627 -14.10 -27.36 -14.43
C ASP A 627 -14.05 -28.20 -13.14
N THR A 628 -13.19 -29.22 -13.05
CA THR A 628 -13.01 -29.97 -11.79
C THR A 628 -12.31 -29.12 -10.72
N ALA A 629 -11.32 -28.30 -11.12
CA ALA A 629 -10.67 -27.33 -10.24
C ALA A 629 -11.68 -26.33 -9.65
N ILE A 630 -12.47 -25.64 -10.50
CA ILE A 630 -13.47 -24.66 -10.04
C ILE A 630 -14.53 -25.30 -9.15
N LYS A 631 -15.01 -26.51 -9.48
CA LYS A 631 -16.00 -27.24 -8.67
C LYS A 631 -15.53 -27.52 -7.24
N ALA A 632 -14.26 -27.83 -7.04
CA ALA A 632 -13.71 -28.06 -5.70
C ALA A 632 -13.88 -26.85 -4.76
N TYR A 633 -13.96 -25.62 -5.31
CA TYR A 633 -14.28 -24.41 -4.55
C TYR A 633 -15.79 -24.18 -4.41
N THR A 634 -16.56 -24.28 -5.49
CA THR A 634 -18.02 -24.00 -5.43
C THR A 634 -18.78 -25.02 -4.60
N ASP A 635 -18.39 -26.30 -4.65
CA ASP A 635 -19.02 -27.38 -3.88
C ASP A 635 -18.66 -27.30 -2.38
N ALA A 636 -17.55 -26.64 -2.05
CA ALA A 636 -17.19 -26.25 -0.69
C ALA A 636 -17.94 -24.98 -0.20
N GLY A 637 -18.81 -24.40 -1.03
CA GLY A 637 -19.63 -23.24 -0.70
C GLY A 637 -18.95 -21.88 -0.94
N VAL A 638 -17.83 -21.84 -1.69
CA VAL A 638 -17.17 -20.58 -2.03
C VAL A 638 -18.01 -19.81 -3.05
N GLU A 639 -18.21 -18.52 -2.77
CA GLU A 639 -18.87 -17.56 -3.66
C GLU A 639 -18.17 -17.50 -5.04
N PRO A 640 -18.85 -17.82 -6.16
CA PRO A 640 -18.28 -17.72 -7.51
C PRO A 640 -17.66 -16.35 -7.81
N ARG A 641 -18.24 -15.25 -7.30
CA ARG A 641 -17.69 -13.89 -7.40
C ARG A 641 -16.49 -13.59 -6.47
N LYS A 642 -15.80 -14.63 -5.97
CA LYS A 642 -14.42 -14.58 -5.44
C LYS A 642 -13.42 -15.44 -6.22
N LEU A 643 -13.86 -16.18 -7.25
CA LEU A 643 -13.01 -17.10 -8.03
C LEU A 643 -12.70 -16.53 -9.41
N THR A 644 -11.43 -16.50 -9.81
CA THR A 644 -11.04 -16.30 -11.22
C THR A 644 -10.41 -17.57 -11.79
N LEU A 645 -10.71 -17.88 -13.05
CA LEU A 645 -10.11 -19.01 -13.75
C LEU A 645 -8.75 -18.62 -14.36
N GLY A 646 -7.69 -19.35 -14.02
CA GLY A 646 -6.37 -19.24 -14.63
C GLY A 646 -6.35 -19.67 -16.10
N ILE A 647 -5.64 -18.93 -16.94
CA ILE A 647 -5.46 -19.16 -18.38
C ILE A 647 -3.96 -19.04 -18.72
N PRO A 648 -3.34 -20.03 -19.38
CA PRO A 648 -1.93 -19.98 -19.73
C PRO A 648 -1.69 -19.20 -21.04
N PHE A 649 -0.87 -18.17 -21.00
CA PHE A 649 -0.35 -17.48 -22.20
C PHE A 649 0.92 -18.17 -22.74
N TYR A 650 1.05 -19.47 -22.53
CA TYR A 650 2.16 -20.33 -22.93
C TYR A 650 1.65 -21.72 -23.31
N GLY A 651 2.47 -22.47 -24.05
CA GLY A 651 2.28 -23.88 -24.27
C GLY A 651 3.23 -24.74 -23.43
N ARG A 652 2.76 -25.94 -23.06
CA ARG A 652 3.61 -27.03 -22.59
C ARG A 652 3.84 -28.02 -23.72
N GLY A 653 5.05 -28.57 -23.83
CA GLY A 653 5.49 -29.25 -25.04
C GLY A 653 6.44 -30.42 -24.84
N TRP A 654 6.31 -31.39 -25.73
CA TRP A 654 7.08 -32.63 -25.78
C TRP A 654 7.73 -32.82 -27.14
N GLN A 655 8.87 -33.50 -27.20
CA GLN A 655 9.61 -33.84 -28.42
C GLN A 655 9.71 -35.35 -28.63
N ASN A 656 10.09 -35.74 -29.85
CA ASN A 656 10.14 -37.15 -30.29
C ASN A 656 8.76 -37.84 -30.17
N VAL A 657 7.69 -37.06 -30.37
CA VAL A 657 6.30 -37.48 -30.19
C VAL A 657 5.81 -38.24 -31.42
N THR A 658 5.38 -39.48 -31.21
CA THR A 658 4.80 -40.33 -32.25
C THR A 658 3.41 -39.80 -32.65
N ASP A 659 3.13 -39.68 -33.95
CA ASP A 659 1.82 -39.21 -34.44
C ASP A 659 0.63 -40.07 -33.94
N GLY A 660 0.81 -41.40 -33.88
CA GLY A 660 -0.17 -42.35 -33.35
C GLY A 660 -1.47 -42.51 -34.16
N GLY A 661 -1.66 -41.76 -35.26
CA GLY A 661 -2.96 -41.57 -35.90
C GLY A 661 -3.84 -40.51 -35.22
N ALA A 662 -3.36 -39.90 -34.14
CA ALA A 662 -4.02 -38.86 -33.34
C ALA A 662 -3.25 -37.53 -33.39
N ALA A 663 -2.36 -37.34 -34.37
CA ALA A 663 -1.48 -36.17 -34.50
C ALA A 663 -0.71 -35.85 -33.20
N GLY A 664 -0.24 -36.88 -32.48
CA GLY A 664 0.52 -36.76 -31.25
C GLY A 664 -0.31 -36.60 -29.96
N GLU A 665 -1.64 -36.48 -30.04
CA GLU A 665 -2.52 -36.36 -28.87
C GLU A 665 -2.56 -37.65 -28.03
N TRP A 666 -2.30 -37.54 -26.72
CA TRP A 666 -2.15 -38.64 -25.76
C TRP A 666 -1.06 -39.69 -26.08
N GLN A 667 -0.16 -39.39 -27.01
CA GLN A 667 0.84 -40.32 -27.54
C GLN A 667 2.16 -40.35 -26.77
N SER A 668 2.99 -41.35 -27.09
CA SER A 668 4.33 -41.51 -26.56
C SER A 668 5.25 -40.36 -26.97
N ALA A 669 6.00 -39.85 -26.00
CA ALA A 669 7.01 -38.80 -26.16
C ALA A 669 8.40 -39.29 -25.75
N GLY A 670 9.44 -38.51 -26.08
CA GLY A 670 10.82 -38.74 -25.67
C GLY A 670 11.43 -37.49 -25.05
N GLY A 671 10.73 -36.90 -24.07
CA GLY A 671 11.18 -35.76 -23.28
C GLY A 671 10.54 -34.42 -23.63
N ALA A 672 10.86 -33.42 -22.81
CA ALA A 672 10.42 -32.03 -22.92
C ALA A 672 10.90 -31.36 -24.23
N ALA A 673 10.04 -30.57 -24.88
CA ALA A 673 10.38 -29.85 -26.11
C ALA A 673 11.27 -28.61 -25.84
N PRO A 674 12.13 -28.17 -26.79
CA PRO A 674 12.96 -26.98 -26.58
C PRO A 674 12.15 -25.70 -26.30
N GLY A 675 12.39 -25.09 -25.13
CA GLY A 675 11.76 -23.84 -24.70
C GLY A 675 12.31 -22.60 -25.41
N GLN A 676 11.98 -21.40 -24.94
CA GLN A 676 12.63 -20.18 -25.42
C GLN A 676 14.07 -20.07 -24.88
N PHE A 677 14.28 -20.50 -23.64
CA PHE A 677 15.58 -20.69 -22.99
C PHE A 677 15.76 -22.19 -22.66
N ALA A 678 16.97 -22.63 -22.31
CA ALA A 678 17.24 -24.06 -22.08
C ALA A 678 16.59 -24.55 -20.78
N GLU A 679 16.61 -23.67 -19.78
CA GLU A 679 15.99 -23.75 -18.46
C GLU A 679 14.46 -23.78 -18.52
N GLU A 680 13.88 -23.46 -19.68
CA GLU A 680 12.42 -23.50 -19.94
C GLU A 680 12.03 -24.62 -20.92
N ALA A 681 12.89 -25.62 -21.15
CA ALA A 681 12.47 -26.80 -21.90
C ALA A 681 11.17 -27.40 -21.30
N GLY A 682 10.26 -27.80 -22.18
CA GLY A 682 8.89 -28.18 -21.84
C GLY A 682 7.90 -27.03 -21.82
N THR A 683 8.34 -25.76 -21.91
CA THR A 683 7.50 -24.55 -21.79
C THR A 683 7.85 -23.50 -22.85
N ARG A 684 6.87 -22.81 -23.44
CA ARG A 684 7.12 -21.69 -24.38
C ARG A 684 5.95 -20.72 -24.44
N GLY A 685 6.20 -19.43 -24.20
CA GLY A 685 5.17 -18.36 -24.33
C GLY A 685 4.50 -18.36 -25.71
N TYR A 686 3.18 -18.13 -25.76
CA TYR A 686 2.34 -18.33 -26.94
C TYR A 686 2.85 -17.59 -28.19
N SER A 687 3.21 -16.32 -28.06
CA SER A 687 3.78 -15.53 -29.17
C SER A 687 5.10 -16.08 -29.70
N ASN A 688 5.90 -16.73 -28.85
CA ASN A 688 7.15 -17.37 -29.26
C ASN A 688 6.88 -18.75 -29.88
N LEU A 689 5.89 -19.49 -29.37
CA LEU A 689 5.44 -20.78 -29.90
C LEU A 689 4.92 -20.66 -31.35
N ILE A 690 3.94 -19.79 -31.59
CA ILE A 690 3.39 -19.59 -32.93
C ILE A 690 4.40 -18.94 -33.90
N GLY A 691 5.31 -18.10 -33.37
CA GLY A 691 6.36 -17.45 -34.16
C GLY A 691 7.48 -18.41 -34.60
N ALA A 692 7.80 -19.43 -33.78
CA ALA A 692 8.81 -20.44 -34.09
C ALA A 692 8.28 -21.55 -35.01
N TYR A 693 6.99 -21.90 -34.90
CA TYR A 693 6.35 -22.94 -35.70
C TYR A 693 5.14 -22.41 -36.50
N PRO A 694 5.32 -21.44 -37.43
CA PRO A 694 4.23 -20.79 -38.16
C PRO A 694 3.48 -21.72 -39.14
N THR A 695 3.98 -22.94 -39.35
CA THR A 695 3.32 -24.00 -40.14
C THR A 695 2.81 -25.16 -39.27
N MET A 696 2.79 -25.01 -37.95
CA MET A 696 2.22 -25.99 -37.03
C MET A 696 0.71 -26.12 -37.27
N THR A 697 0.23 -27.35 -37.45
CA THR A 697 -1.23 -27.58 -37.57
C THR A 697 -1.84 -27.55 -36.17
N VAL A 698 -2.45 -26.41 -35.83
CA VAL A 698 -3.28 -26.24 -34.63
C VAL A 698 -4.55 -27.07 -34.77
N ARG A 699 -4.99 -27.68 -33.68
CA ARG A 699 -6.20 -28.48 -33.54
C ARG A 699 -6.93 -28.09 -32.26
N HIS A 700 -8.23 -28.32 -32.27
CA HIS A 700 -9.16 -28.05 -31.18
C HIS A 700 -9.93 -29.34 -30.92
N ASP A 701 -9.85 -29.87 -29.70
CA ASP A 701 -10.81 -30.88 -29.25
C ASP A 701 -12.02 -30.20 -28.62
N GLU A 702 -13.21 -30.42 -29.19
CA GLU A 702 -14.46 -29.85 -28.70
C GLU A 702 -15.00 -30.54 -27.43
N GLN A 703 -14.50 -31.74 -27.06
CA GLN A 703 -14.92 -32.46 -25.86
C GLN A 703 -14.27 -31.88 -24.59
N SER A 704 -12.95 -31.97 -24.49
CA SER A 704 -12.16 -31.42 -23.38
C SER A 704 -12.05 -29.89 -23.44
N ILE A 705 -12.30 -29.30 -24.62
CA ILE A 705 -12.08 -27.88 -24.93
C ILE A 705 -10.63 -27.51 -24.61
N SER A 706 -9.76 -28.05 -25.46
CA SER A 706 -8.31 -27.88 -25.43
C SER A 706 -7.80 -27.44 -26.81
N THR A 707 -6.69 -26.71 -26.83
CA THR A 707 -5.98 -26.38 -28.07
C THR A 707 -4.61 -27.03 -28.03
N TYR A 708 -4.24 -27.68 -29.14
CA TYR A 708 -2.91 -28.26 -29.30
C TYR A 708 -2.37 -28.07 -30.71
N GLY A 709 -1.06 -28.29 -30.88
CA GLY A 709 -0.38 -28.17 -32.16
C GLY A 709 0.68 -29.25 -32.33
N TYR A 710 0.70 -29.87 -33.51
CA TYR A 710 1.68 -30.89 -33.87
C TYR A 710 2.53 -30.45 -35.05
N THR A 711 3.83 -30.67 -34.93
CA THR A 711 4.87 -30.27 -35.90
C THR A 711 5.41 -31.45 -36.72
N GLY A 712 4.97 -32.69 -36.43
CA GLY A 712 5.55 -33.92 -36.98
C GLY A 712 6.71 -34.52 -36.16
N ASN A 713 7.13 -33.86 -35.07
CA ASN A 713 8.04 -34.43 -34.07
C ASN A 713 7.87 -33.84 -32.66
N GLN A 714 7.43 -32.59 -32.54
CA GLN A 714 7.00 -31.97 -31.28
C GLN A 714 5.49 -31.79 -31.25
N TRP A 715 4.92 -31.93 -30.06
CA TRP A 715 3.52 -31.67 -29.74
C TRP A 715 3.43 -30.65 -28.60
N TRP A 716 2.51 -29.71 -28.70
CA TRP A 716 2.34 -28.60 -27.75
C TRP A 716 0.86 -28.40 -27.40
N SER A 717 0.51 -28.36 -26.10
CA SER A 717 -0.82 -27.96 -25.60
C SER A 717 -0.76 -26.54 -25.06
N PHE A 718 -1.73 -25.69 -25.39
CA PHE A 718 -1.77 -24.26 -25.06
C PHE A 718 -3.21 -23.72 -25.07
N ASP A 719 -3.42 -22.47 -24.65
CA ASP A 719 -4.65 -21.73 -24.94
C ASP A 719 -4.47 -20.82 -26.16
N ASP A 720 -5.53 -20.68 -26.97
CA ASP A 720 -5.60 -19.74 -28.09
C ASP A 720 -6.92 -18.94 -28.06
N THR A 721 -7.18 -18.15 -29.10
CA THR A 721 -8.40 -17.33 -29.15
C THR A 721 -9.70 -18.13 -29.20
N TRP A 722 -9.67 -19.41 -29.60
CA TRP A 722 -10.84 -20.29 -29.61
C TRP A 722 -11.10 -20.86 -28.21
N SER A 723 -10.08 -21.42 -27.54
CA SER A 723 -10.26 -22.00 -26.20
C SER A 723 -10.52 -20.90 -25.16
N ILE A 724 -9.88 -19.73 -25.27
CA ILE A 724 -10.21 -18.54 -24.47
C ILE A 724 -11.66 -18.10 -24.71
N GLY A 725 -12.16 -18.15 -25.95
CA GLY A 725 -13.57 -17.84 -26.25
C GLY A 725 -14.55 -18.80 -25.56
N LYS A 726 -14.20 -20.09 -25.48
CA LYS A 726 -14.99 -21.11 -24.77
C LYS A 726 -14.90 -20.96 -23.24
N LYS A 727 -13.69 -20.74 -22.70
CA LYS A 727 -13.44 -20.52 -21.26
C LYS A 727 -14.07 -19.25 -20.73
N THR A 728 -14.07 -18.15 -21.50
CA THR A 728 -14.78 -16.92 -21.12
C THR A 728 -16.30 -17.10 -21.14
N ALA A 729 -16.86 -17.89 -22.07
CA ALA A 729 -18.28 -18.28 -21.99
C ALA A 729 -18.59 -19.10 -20.72
N TYR A 730 -17.72 -20.04 -20.34
CA TYR A 730 -17.83 -20.81 -19.09
C TYR A 730 -17.77 -19.92 -17.84
N VAL A 731 -16.83 -18.96 -17.79
CA VAL A 731 -16.71 -17.95 -16.71
C VAL A 731 -18.02 -17.18 -16.52
N LYS A 732 -18.70 -16.82 -17.61
CA LYS A 732 -20.02 -16.17 -17.55
C LYS A 732 -21.14 -17.12 -17.11
N ASP A 733 -21.18 -18.35 -17.62
CA ASP A 733 -22.16 -19.39 -17.24
C ASP A 733 -22.09 -19.77 -15.74
N LYS A 734 -20.88 -19.93 -15.19
CA LYS A 734 -20.66 -20.24 -13.77
C LYS A 734 -20.74 -19.02 -12.85
N GLY A 735 -20.92 -17.81 -13.41
CA GLY A 735 -20.97 -16.57 -12.62
C GLY A 735 -19.67 -16.27 -11.86
N LEU A 736 -18.51 -16.73 -12.36
CA LEU A 736 -17.22 -16.49 -11.72
C LEU A 736 -16.88 -14.99 -11.71
N LEU A 737 -15.92 -14.59 -10.87
CA LEU A 737 -15.44 -13.21 -10.82
C LEU A 737 -14.80 -12.78 -12.15
N GLY A 738 -14.12 -13.69 -12.83
CA GLY A 738 -13.42 -13.40 -14.08
C GLY A 738 -12.30 -14.41 -14.35
N VAL A 739 -11.16 -13.93 -14.80
CA VAL A 739 -9.99 -14.73 -15.20
C VAL A 739 -8.67 -14.13 -14.74
N MET A 740 -7.69 -15.00 -14.59
CA MET A 740 -6.29 -14.66 -14.33
C MET A 740 -5.42 -15.23 -15.47
N VAL A 741 -4.35 -14.53 -15.85
CA VAL A 741 -3.42 -15.00 -16.89
C VAL A 741 -1.96 -15.09 -16.40
N TRP A 742 -1.34 -16.23 -16.62
CA TRP A 742 0.10 -16.47 -16.43
C TRP A 742 0.76 -16.75 -17.80
N GLU A 743 1.79 -16.03 -18.25
CA GLU A 743 2.32 -14.74 -17.81
C GLU A 743 2.14 -13.71 -18.94
N MET A 744 2.05 -12.43 -18.60
CA MET A 744 1.76 -11.36 -19.58
C MET A 744 2.79 -11.26 -20.73
N SER A 745 4.01 -11.79 -20.55
CA SER A 745 5.03 -11.80 -21.61
C SER A 745 4.76 -12.81 -22.74
N GLY A 746 3.84 -13.76 -22.51
CA GLY A 746 3.49 -14.80 -23.46
C GLY A 746 2.54 -14.37 -24.58
N ASP A 747 1.74 -13.32 -24.39
CA ASP A 747 0.88 -12.78 -25.46
C ASP A 747 1.70 -12.08 -26.54
N THR A 748 1.15 -12.07 -27.74
CA THR A 748 1.61 -11.29 -28.89
C THR A 748 1.76 -9.79 -28.57
N PRO A 749 2.64 -9.05 -29.28
CA PRO A 749 2.78 -7.59 -29.11
C PRO A 749 1.48 -6.79 -29.30
N GLN A 750 0.50 -7.35 -30.00
CA GLN A 750 -0.82 -6.76 -30.27
C GLN A 750 -1.86 -7.07 -29.17
N GLY A 751 -1.52 -7.89 -28.16
CA GLY A 751 -2.43 -8.29 -27.09
C GLY A 751 -3.60 -9.13 -27.60
N THR A 752 -3.31 -10.15 -28.43
CA THR A 752 -4.28 -11.01 -29.11
C THR A 752 -5.04 -11.91 -28.13
N LEU A 753 -4.35 -12.62 -27.24
CA LEU A 753 -5.00 -13.50 -26.26
C LEU A 753 -5.82 -12.68 -25.25
N LEU A 754 -5.24 -11.61 -24.69
CA LEU A 754 -5.96 -10.70 -23.80
C LEU A 754 -7.08 -9.93 -24.53
N GLY A 755 -6.95 -9.73 -25.85
CA GLY A 755 -7.99 -9.14 -26.71
C GLY A 755 -9.18 -10.07 -26.93
N ALA A 756 -8.94 -11.35 -27.17
CA ALA A 756 -10.01 -12.37 -27.23
C ALA A 756 -10.70 -12.51 -25.87
N LEU A 757 -9.93 -12.52 -24.79
CA LEU A 757 -10.37 -12.60 -23.40
C LEU A 757 -11.26 -11.40 -23.00
N ASP A 758 -10.80 -10.16 -23.22
CA ASP A 758 -11.56 -8.93 -22.95
C ASP A 758 -12.76 -8.74 -23.91
N SER A 759 -12.80 -9.45 -25.04
CA SER A 759 -13.98 -9.51 -25.92
C SER A 759 -14.98 -10.58 -25.46
N GLY A 760 -14.49 -11.73 -24.98
CA GLY A 760 -15.30 -12.85 -24.52
C GLY A 760 -15.99 -12.61 -23.17
N LEU A 761 -15.46 -11.70 -22.34
CA LEU A 761 -16.06 -11.28 -21.06
C LEU A 761 -17.03 -10.09 -21.16
N LYS A 762 -17.34 -9.61 -22.37
CA LYS A 762 -18.39 -8.60 -22.65
C LYS A 762 -19.69 -9.25 -23.16
#